data_AF-A0A399HXI7-F1
#
_entry.id   AF-A0A399HXI7-F1
#
_cell.length_a   1.000
_cell.length_b   1.000
_cell.length_c   1.000
_cell.angle_alpha   90.00
_cell.angle_beta   90.00
_cell.angle_gamma   90.00
#
_symmetry.space_group_name_H-M   'P 1'
#
loop_
_entity.id
_entity.type
_entity.pdbx_description
1 polymer ?
#
loop_
_entity_poly.entity_id
_entity_poly.type
_entity_poly.pdbx_seq_one_letter_code
_entity_poly.pdbx_strand_id
1 'polypeptide(L)'
;MQNLPETYKPFFDLFETLPKPQYRCDQVYYMAIDAEWYESRGRNVVLSYQLATVSRTTSANIIKYVPAAKRLTLPELVGLGIASVNGGSIPEDHQKSKILVVLVSHNVAAEWSVLADRDEPYLTKKLTLIRRSPVTGNDFIDITIAKKYPVWVKVFDTMLLAPASHQSLKKLSSLIGDEEEEKRPVSQFHIEHMNIFLRDQPEEFERYALKDTEVTIKLFFLLQRSLNELVYRDDKGIWNGVIVKLFRTLASAGVEGFLSKNPSFVVYREHLGLKKAPKKRQLPPELVGKFSEVYKLIKRAYHGGRNEGYFVGRTTHNPATKDRIWVDVDYSGCYPTAMARCPKIDVFGKFDYIPLTYKIDDKIAKILTDKHIPPEAIREAREALAYSPEAFNRVLREMINKSHAATIRYEATVIDNRLIRRWMTDWKKFKRNLENPEDPDPQKGTYQFLDQFAIPGFARVRFKFPGGTRFPCLPVKHYRYGLIYPLEGETVATAPEIMLAVEAGAEIKAVTSLSFPMVTDESGLPERFFLPHLREMTTERGKYKKDKGNPSSQILEKLLKEFVNSFYGKFAQGINPRSIYQPTTGEMRSLGPSAITEPYIAALTTGLARAALSATLMAVEDYNKERKDTPHSQIHVISATTDGLLIGLPNPKGYATASDYYVWKQADGKDDRLELIEGEEISLENVLDAFGCADLMKKIMAYLPNRQMCNARYELTEKQEFLEIKNMADEVISVKTRGQIGLLDTPEQHATILARFGHKPPLSEEIEDPEEYRRVMEAGGIVRNTEDSKWIIKQMERIAQGREDLDTYSFITLSTFRKMIDSNGQMDMVKQISKRKINTDFDWKRKLVEDESTGKISHFSLPYQTVSDMLLHRGQVETIRKNGQTAQPQMVLHRVQVKGNSLRFRGGQPLMVARLFLRGVVQKHIQVQLPDECFAEMADRMNKVWEAQELTEAYPKTWSKNDLQSASRGNWEPGCIMPNATLDTLVETLTAEFGAAHEQVRTLIFTGEVHEETNSALLEQVVRGIIHGPRLGIQPFRKLFDTRLLPDTRGLLLAFRPHLTERLMVLYRTGTFVPGLRPAKDRAKLERLFYKAGLPPKDAGKCALLIAPTPAEERKRLPRNPAQKRCLDHLVMALQQPDINAEGIKTAEILKKLKRYGLSRNQYYALKHNKFTPHCINDTPANRQLIEKMAKALYKDPVPLLEALIDG
;
A
#
# COMPACT_ATOMS: atom_id res chain seq x y z
N MET A 1 -35.41 -16.78 26.99
CA MET A 1 -35.98 -15.58 26.33
C MET A 1 -37.44 -15.35 26.75
N GLN A 2 -37.71 -14.99 28.01
CA GLN A 2 -39.01 -14.46 28.41
C GLN A 2 -38.81 -12.97 28.75
N ASN A 3 -39.69 -12.09 28.23
CA ASN A 3 -39.71 -10.61 28.36
C ASN A 3 -39.07 -9.74 27.25
N LEU A 4 -38.86 -10.23 26.02
CA LEU A 4 -38.41 -9.41 24.87
C LEU A 4 -39.50 -8.60 24.09
N PRO A 5 -40.81 -8.94 24.05
CA PRO A 5 -41.74 -8.33 23.08
C PRO A 5 -42.03 -6.83 23.25
N GLU A 6 -42.20 -6.32 24.47
CA GLU A 6 -42.61 -4.91 24.68
C GLU A 6 -41.48 -3.92 24.35
N THR A 7 -40.25 -4.24 24.74
CA THR A 7 -39.08 -3.37 24.53
C THR A 7 -38.76 -3.14 23.05
N TYR A 8 -39.19 -4.04 22.17
CA TYR A 8 -38.92 -3.97 20.74
C TYR A 8 -40.10 -3.49 19.89
N LYS A 9 -41.25 -3.20 20.50
CA LYS A 9 -42.45 -2.72 19.80
C LYS A 9 -42.18 -1.57 18.80
N PRO A 10 -41.38 -0.53 19.12
CA PRO A 10 -41.09 0.56 18.17
C PRO A 10 -40.43 0.11 16.86
N PHE A 11 -39.74 -1.04 16.84
CA PHE A 11 -39.12 -1.59 15.64
C PHE A 11 -40.14 -2.19 14.67
N PHE A 12 -41.19 -2.84 15.18
CA PHE A 12 -42.28 -3.38 14.36
C PHE A 12 -43.11 -2.23 13.76
N ASP A 13 -43.39 -1.21 14.57
CA ASP A 13 -44.17 -0.03 14.16
C ASP A 13 -43.53 0.67 12.94
N LEU A 14 -42.20 0.65 12.80
CA LEU A 14 -41.46 1.22 11.67
C LEU A 14 -41.98 0.75 10.31
N PHE A 15 -42.33 -0.54 10.17
CA PHE A 15 -42.73 -1.13 8.89
C PHE A 15 -44.24 -1.26 8.74
N GLU A 16 -44.98 -1.35 9.83
CA GLU A 16 -46.44 -1.44 9.83
C GLU A 16 -47.10 -0.07 9.56
N THR A 17 -46.48 1.01 10.03
CA THR A 17 -47.07 2.37 9.98
C THR A 17 -46.53 3.25 8.84
N LEU A 18 -45.74 2.68 7.91
CA LEU A 18 -45.07 3.47 6.85
C LEU A 18 -46.03 4.38 6.08
N PRO A 19 -45.65 5.64 5.78
CA PRO A 19 -46.53 6.59 5.08
C PRO A 19 -46.96 6.12 3.67
N LYS A 20 -46.14 5.30 3.02
CA LYS A 20 -46.40 4.76 1.67
C LYS A 20 -47.03 3.37 1.78
N PRO A 21 -48.33 3.20 1.46
CA PRO A 21 -49.06 1.94 1.67
C PRO A 21 -48.44 0.74 0.95
N GLN A 22 -47.77 0.93 -0.18
CA GLN A 22 -47.17 -0.19 -0.92
C GLN A 22 -46.03 -0.89 -0.16
N TYR A 23 -45.37 -0.20 0.77
CA TYR A 23 -44.26 -0.72 1.57
C TYR A 23 -44.66 -1.18 2.97
N ARG A 24 -45.92 -0.97 3.38
CA ARG A 24 -46.43 -1.50 4.64
C ARG A 24 -46.40 -3.02 4.61
N CYS A 25 -45.93 -3.60 5.71
CA CYS A 25 -45.88 -5.05 5.89
C CYS A 25 -46.92 -5.43 6.95
N ASP A 26 -47.68 -6.51 6.68
CA ASP A 26 -48.71 -7.00 7.59
C ASP A 26 -48.09 -7.81 8.74
N GLN A 27 -46.95 -8.45 8.46
CA GLN A 27 -46.20 -9.28 9.40
C GLN A 27 -44.71 -8.96 9.30
N VAL A 28 -44.05 -8.76 10.44
CA VAL A 28 -42.62 -8.45 10.52
C VAL A 28 -41.97 -9.39 11.52
N TYR A 29 -40.83 -9.96 11.13
CA TYR A 29 -40.02 -10.83 11.96
C TYR A 29 -38.58 -10.35 11.99
N TYR A 30 -37.96 -10.34 13.16
CA TYR A 30 -36.52 -10.15 13.31
C TYR A 30 -35.88 -11.50 13.62
N MET A 31 -34.86 -11.88 12.85
CA MET A 31 -34.29 -13.22 12.92
C MET A 31 -32.76 -13.13 12.91
N ALA A 32 -32.13 -13.49 14.02
CA ALA A 32 -30.69 -13.73 14.04
C ALA A 32 -30.40 -15.17 13.64
N ILE A 33 -29.41 -15.34 12.77
CA ILE A 33 -28.93 -16.63 12.31
C ILE A 33 -27.47 -16.82 12.68
N ASP A 34 -27.14 -18.05 13.01
CA ASP A 34 -25.77 -18.53 13.12
C ASP A 34 -25.71 -19.99 12.66
N ALA A 35 -24.51 -20.49 12.39
CA ALA A 35 -24.32 -21.89 12.05
C ALA A 35 -23.01 -22.40 12.65
N GLU A 36 -23.03 -23.66 13.05
CA GLU A 36 -21.82 -24.35 13.51
C GLU A 36 -21.39 -25.38 12.49
N TRP A 37 -20.11 -25.37 12.16
CA TRP A 37 -19.52 -26.25 11.16
C TRP A 37 -18.09 -26.62 11.53
N TYR A 38 -17.56 -27.66 10.88
CA TYR A 38 -16.14 -27.95 10.86
C TYR A 38 -15.62 -27.98 9.43
N GLU A 39 -14.35 -27.64 9.24
CA GLU A 39 -13.72 -27.64 7.91
C GLU A 39 -13.26 -29.06 7.54
N SER A 40 -13.66 -29.54 6.37
CA SER A 40 -13.19 -30.80 5.80
C SER A 40 -12.97 -30.67 4.30
N ARG A 41 -11.75 -30.97 3.83
CA ARG A 41 -11.36 -30.92 2.40
C ARG A 41 -11.72 -29.57 1.71
N GLY A 42 -11.54 -28.46 2.42
CA GLY A 42 -11.85 -27.11 1.89
C GLY A 42 -13.35 -26.79 1.80
N ARG A 43 -14.19 -27.55 2.50
CA ARG A 43 -15.64 -27.36 2.64
C ARG A 43 -16.04 -27.26 4.10
N ASN A 44 -17.06 -26.47 4.40
CA ASN A 44 -17.68 -26.39 5.71
C ASN A 44 -18.79 -27.45 5.80
N VAL A 45 -18.60 -28.45 6.65
CA VAL A 45 -19.62 -29.45 6.96
C VAL A 45 -20.46 -28.90 8.11
N VAL A 46 -21.69 -28.52 7.82
CA VAL A 46 -22.61 -27.92 8.78
C VAL A 46 -23.11 -28.99 9.75
N LEU A 47 -23.08 -28.68 11.04
CA LEU A 47 -23.60 -29.51 12.12
C LEU A 47 -24.99 -29.06 12.52
N SER A 48 -25.18 -27.74 12.63
CA SER A 48 -26.42 -27.14 13.10
C SER A 48 -26.58 -25.70 12.61
N TYR A 49 -27.83 -25.26 12.50
CA TYR A 49 -28.21 -23.85 12.35
C TYR A 49 -28.94 -23.38 13.60
N GLN A 50 -28.63 -22.18 14.07
CA GLN A 50 -29.30 -21.54 15.20
C GLN A 50 -30.13 -20.37 14.68
N LEU A 51 -31.34 -20.21 15.23
CA LEU A 51 -32.29 -19.19 14.82
C LEU A 51 -32.94 -18.55 16.05
N ALA A 52 -32.55 -17.33 16.39
CA ALA A 52 -33.27 -16.50 17.36
C ALA A 52 -34.26 -15.61 16.60
N THR A 53 -35.56 -15.91 16.71
CA THR A 53 -36.63 -15.19 16.03
C THR A 53 -37.50 -14.43 17.02
N VAL A 54 -37.82 -13.19 16.68
CA VAL A 54 -38.70 -12.29 17.44
C VAL A 54 -39.83 -11.83 16.53
N SER A 55 -41.06 -12.15 16.92
CA SER A 55 -42.30 -11.57 16.39
C SER A 55 -42.81 -10.49 17.34
N ARG A 56 -43.92 -9.84 16.99
CA ARG A 56 -44.53 -8.81 17.83
C ARG A 56 -44.99 -9.33 19.19
N THR A 57 -45.35 -10.61 19.29
CA THR A 57 -45.97 -11.21 20.47
C THR A 57 -45.10 -12.28 21.14
N THR A 58 -44.12 -12.83 20.44
CA THR A 58 -43.38 -14.01 20.88
C THR A 58 -41.94 -13.97 20.41
N SER A 59 -41.05 -14.61 21.16
CA SER A 59 -39.67 -14.86 20.74
C SER A 59 -39.30 -16.31 20.99
N ALA A 60 -38.52 -16.90 20.10
CA ALA A 60 -38.02 -18.27 20.22
C ALA A 60 -36.56 -18.31 19.77
N ASN A 61 -35.76 -19.16 20.41
CA ASN A 61 -34.42 -19.48 19.96
C ASN A 61 -34.33 -21.00 19.77
N ILE A 62 -34.04 -21.43 18.56
CA ILE A 62 -34.04 -22.85 18.21
C ILE A 62 -32.73 -23.26 17.58
N ILE A 63 -32.36 -24.51 17.78
CA ILE A 63 -31.26 -25.18 17.11
C ILE A 63 -31.82 -26.24 16.15
N LYS A 64 -31.31 -26.25 14.92
CA LYS A 64 -31.65 -27.25 13.91
C LYS A 64 -30.41 -28.02 13.49
N TYR A 65 -30.27 -29.23 14.01
CA TYR A 65 -29.27 -30.18 13.54
C TYR A 65 -29.57 -30.65 12.11
N VAL A 66 -28.50 -30.81 11.31
CA VAL A 66 -28.59 -31.28 9.92
C VAL A 66 -27.67 -32.48 9.68
N PRO A 67 -28.07 -33.45 8.83
CA PRO A 67 -27.17 -34.52 8.42
C PRO A 67 -25.94 -33.98 7.71
N ALA A 68 -24.83 -34.73 7.78
CA ALA A 68 -23.61 -34.40 7.06
C ALA A 68 -23.88 -34.14 5.57
N ALA A 69 -23.24 -33.10 5.02
CA ALA A 69 -23.42 -32.59 3.65
C ALA A 69 -24.79 -31.95 3.32
N LYS A 70 -25.78 -31.97 4.23
CA LYS A 70 -27.02 -31.20 4.03
C LYS A 70 -26.80 -29.73 4.39
N ARG A 71 -27.19 -28.85 3.48
CA ARG A 71 -27.32 -27.40 3.71
C ARG A 71 -28.76 -26.99 3.53
N LEU A 72 -29.22 -26.01 4.30
CA LEU A 72 -30.53 -25.44 4.13
C LEU A 72 -30.46 -24.24 3.17
N THR A 73 -31.51 -24.07 2.38
CA THR A 73 -31.75 -22.89 1.55
C THR A 73 -32.22 -21.73 2.43
N LEU A 74 -32.11 -20.49 1.93
CA LEU A 74 -32.64 -19.34 2.66
C LEU A 74 -34.15 -19.48 2.98
N PRO A 75 -35.03 -19.92 2.06
CA PRO A 75 -36.45 -20.11 2.35
C PRO A 75 -36.74 -21.16 3.41
N GLU A 76 -35.95 -22.24 3.49
CA GLU A 76 -36.08 -23.25 4.55
C GLU A 76 -35.74 -22.67 5.93
N LEU A 77 -34.62 -21.93 6.05
CA LEU A 77 -34.23 -21.30 7.32
C LEU A 77 -35.25 -20.26 7.78
N VAL A 78 -35.68 -19.38 6.86
CA VAL A 78 -36.70 -18.37 7.18
C VAL A 78 -38.02 -19.02 7.58
N GLY A 79 -38.42 -20.11 6.91
CA GLY A 79 -39.61 -20.88 7.27
C GLY A 79 -39.54 -21.47 8.67
N LEU A 80 -38.39 -22.05 9.05
CA LEU A 80 -38.16 -22.58 10.39
C LEU A 80 -38.26 -21.49 11.47
N GLY A 81 -37.68 -20.31 11.21
CA GLY A 81 -37.74 -19.20 12.17
C GLY A 81 -39.15 -18.61 12.31
N ILE A 82 -39.91 -18.44 11.24
CA ILE A 82 -41.32 -18.00 11.33
C ILE A 82 -42.15 -19.04 12.10
N ALA A 83 -41.97 -20.33 11.81
CA ALA A 83 -42.70 -21.39 12.49
C ALA A 83 -42.39 -21.46 14.00
N SER A 84 -41.15 -21.16 14.41
CA SER A 84 -40.72 -21.28 15.81
C SER A 84 -41.45 -20.35 16.78
N VAL A 85 -41.91 -19.18 16.29
CA VAL A 85 -42.69 -18.20 17.06
C VAL A 85 -44.20 -18.31 16.82
N ASN A 86 -44.65 -19.29 16.04
CA ASN A 86 -46.05 -19.52 15.67
C ASN A 86 -46.50 -20.96 15.95
N GLY A 87 -46.09 -21.53 17.10
CA GLY A 87 -46.53 -22.86 17.51
C GLY A 87 -46.02 -24.01 16.64
N GLY A 88 -44.90 -23.82 15.92
CA GLY A 88 -44.25 -24.85 15.12
C GLY A 88 -44.70 -24.93 13.65
N SER A 89 -45.60 -24.05 13.20
CA SER A 89 -46.04 -23.98 11.79
C SER A 89 -46.20 -22.53 11.32
N ILE A 90 -46.22 -22.32 9.99
CA ILE A 90 -46.49 -20.99 9.42
C ILE A 90 -48.02 -20.82 9.33
N PRO A 91 -48.62 -19.80 9.97
CA PRO A 91 -50.07 -19.60 9.94
C PRO A 91 -50.64 -19.48 8.51
N GLU A 92 -51.87 -19.94 8.26
CA GLU A 92 -52.42 -19.95 6.90
C GLU A 92 -52.72 -18.56 6.33
N ASP A 93 -53.09 -17.61 7.19
CA ASP A 93 -53.38 -16.21 6.82
C ASP A 93 -52.16 -15.51 6.19
N HIS A 94 -50.95 -15.95 6.52
CA HIS A 94 -49.69 -15.47 5.97
C HIS A 94 -49.56 -15.68 4.45
N GLN A 95 -50.37 -16.55 3.82
CA GLN A 95 -50.37 -16.72 2.35
C GLN A 95 -50.78 -15.44 1.61
N LYS A 96 -51.61 -14.60 2.23
CA LYS A 96 -52.12 -13.34 1.65
C LYS A 96 -51.46 -12.10 2.25
N SER A 97 -50.61 -12.28 3.26
CA SER A 97 -49.92 -11.20 3.97
C SER A 97 -48.63 -10.77 3.28
N LYS A 98 -48.28 -9.49 3.40
CA LYS A 98 -46.94 -8.98 3.10
C LYS A 98 -46.02 -9.22 4.28
N ILE A 99 -45.17 -10.24 4.18
CA ILE A 99 -44.26 -10.64 5.25
C ILE A 99 -42.88 -10.03 5.01
N LEU A 100 -42.31 -9.40 6.04
CA LEU A 100 -40.94 -8.92 6.06
C LEU A 100 -40.12 -9.67 7.11
N VAL A 101 -38.96 -10.18 6.73
CA VAL A 101 -37.97 -10.75 7.63
C VAL A 101 -36.72 -9.90 7.62
N VAL A 102 -36.39 -9.32 8.76
CA VAL A 102 -35.11 -8.66 9.02
C VAL A 102 -34.14 -9.74 9.52
N LEU A 103 -33.36 -10.27 8.58
CA LEU A 103 -32.35 -11.29 8.84
C LEU A 103 -31.06 -10.61 9.34
N VAL A 104 -30.53 -11.09 10.44
CA VAL A 104 -29.37 -10.51 11.12
C VAL A 104 -28.34 -11.62 11.34
N SER A 105 -27.06 -11.33 11.11
CA SER A 105 -25.99 -12.16 11.63
C SER A 105 -24.86 -11.26 12.14
N HIS A 106 -23.94 -11.82 12.93
CA HIS A 106 -22.74 -11.09 13.31
C HIS A 106 -21.73 -11.01 12.16
N ASN A 107 -21.58 -12.06 11.34
CA ASN A 107 -20.64 -12.08 10.23
C ASN A 107 -21.24 -12.72 8.99
N VAL A 108 -22.15 -12.02 8.30
CA VAL A 108 -23.03 -12.58 7.26
C VAL A 108 -22.31 -13.37 6.17
N ALA A 109 -21.04 -13.04 5.89
CA ALA A 109 -20.23 -13.78 4.92
C ALA A 109 -20.04 -15.27 5.30
N ALA A 110 -20.05 -15.57 6.60
CA ALA A 110 -19.88 -16.90 7.15
C ALA A 110 -21.13 -17.76 6.96
N GLU A 111 -22.28 -17.27 7.39
CA GLU A 111 -23.58 -17.95 7.33
C GLU A 111 -24.05 -18.02 5.88
N TRP A 112 -23.76 -17.00 5.07
CA TRP A 112 -23.93 -17.07 3.60
C TRP A 112 -23.16 -18.25 3.00
N SER A 113 -21.94 -18.49 3.47
CA SER A 113 -21.08 -19.54 2.90
C SER A 113 -21.67 -20.94 3.11
N VAL A 114 -22.60 -21.13 4.04
CA VAL A 114 -23.21 -22.42 4.36
C VAL A 114 -24.67 -22.55 3.89
N LEU A 115 -25.18 -21.61 3.09
CA LEU A 115 -26.49 -21.78 2.42
C LEU A 115 -26.39 -22.67 1.18
N ALA A 116 -27.43 -23.47 0.94
CA ALA A 116 -27.50 -24.36 -0.23
C ALA A 116 -27.68 -23.59 -1.55
N ASP A 117 -28.36 -22.44 -1.51
CA ASP A 117 -28.74 -21.61 -2.65
C ASP A 117 -27.93 -20.31 -2.75
N ARG A 118 -26.83 -20.20 -2.00
CA ARG A 118 -25.99 -18.99 -1.92
C ARG A 118 -25.52 -18.42 -3.28
N ASP A 119 -25.43 -19.24 -4.30
CA ASP A 119 -24.95 -18.85 -5.63
C ASP A 119 -26.11 -18.51 -6.60
N GLU A 120 -27.36 -18.66 -6.15
CA GLU A 120 -28.53 -18.42 -6.96
C GLU A 120 -28.71 -16.94 -7.34
N PRO A 121 -29.11 -16.62 -8.59
CA PRO A 121 -29.27 -15.24 -9.04
C PRO A 121 -30.26 -14.41 -8.24
N TYR A 122 -31.33 -15.03 -7.71
CA TYR A 122 -32.36 -14.32 -6.94
C TYR A 122 -31.79 -13.74 -5.62
N LEU A 123 -30.70 -14.35 -5.13
CA LEU A 123 -29.94 -13.99 -3.94
C LEU A 123 -28.82 -13.01 -4.29
N THR A 124 -27.90 -13.40 -5.16
CA THR A 124 -26.70 -12.62 -5.51
C THR A 124 -27.03 -11.26 -6.15
N LYS A 125 -28.13 -11.16 -6.92
CA LYS A 125 -28.58 -9.91 -7.56
C LYS A 125 -29.17 -8.86 -6.62
N LYS A 126 -29.49 -9.24 -5.38
CA LYS A 126 -30.10 -8.35 -4.38
C LYS A 126 -29.13 -7.91 -3.28
N LEU A 127 -27.91 -8.45 -3.29
CA LEU A 127 -26.87 -8.14 -2.33
C LEU A 127 -25.91 -7.05 -2.79
N THR A 128 -25.39 -6.31 -1.82
CA THR A 128 -24.27 -5.39 -1.97
C THR A 128 -23.18 -5.75 -0.97
N LEU A 129 -21.92 -5.48 -1.31
CA LEU A 129 -20.81 -5.67 -0.38
C LEU A 129 -20.45 -4.37 0.32
N ILE A 130 -20.64 -4.35 1.63
CA ILE A 130 -20.20 -3.27 2.50
C ILE A 130 -19.09 -3.81 3.39
N ARG A 131 -17.87 -3.26 3.26
CA ARG A 131 -16.69 -3.71 4.03
C ARG A 131 -16.47 -5.25 4.03
N ARG A 132 -16.78 -5.90 2.91
CA ARG A 132 -16.72 -7.38 2.67
C ARG A 132 -17.90 -8.19 3.22
N SER A 133 -18.85 -7.56 3.93
CA SER A 133 -20.08 -8.22 4.35
C SER A 133 -21.17 -8.12 3.25
N PRO A 134 -21.76 -9.25 2.82
CA PRO A 134 -22.83 -9.29 1.83
C PRO A 134 -24.18 -8.98 2.49
N VAL A 135 -24.65 -7.75 2.33
CA VAL A 135 -25.92 -7.29 2.93
C VAL A 135 -26.88 -6.79 1.86
N THR A 136 -28.15 -6.63 2.21
CA THR A 136 -29.13 -6.02 1.30
C THR A 136 -28.95 -4.50 1.26
N GLY A 137 -29.13 -3.90 0.08
CA GLY A 137 -29.14 -2.46 -0.11
C GLY A 137 -30.49 -1.84 0.26
N ASN A 138 -31.09 -1.13 -0.69
CA ASN A 138 -32.46 -0.63 -0.60
C ASN A 138 -33.49 -1.68 -1.04
N ASP A 139 -33.08 -2.65 -1.85
CA ASP A 139 -33.93 -3.72 -2.36
C ASP A 139 -34.12 -4.85 -1.34
N PHE A 140 -35.17 -5.65 -1.55
CA PHE A 140 -35.46 -6.86 -0.81
C PHE A 140 -35.02 -8.09 -1.61
N ILE A 141 -34.66 -9.16 -0.89
CA ILE A 141 -34.63 -10.50 -1.46
C ILE A 141 -36.07 -11.02 -1.44
N ASP A 142 -36.60 -11.33 -2.61
CA ASP A 142 -37.95 -11.86 -2.77
C ASP A 142 -37.89 -13.39 -2.76
N ILE A 143 -38.49 -14.03 -1.75
CA ILE A 143 -38.54 -15.48 -1.63
C ILE A 143 -39.98 -15.98 -1.48
N THR A 144 -40.19 -17.28 -1.71
CA THR A 144 -41.47 -17.92 -1.43
C THR A 144 -41.25 -19.22 -0.67
N ILE A 145 -41.71 -19.27 0.58
CA ILE A 145 -41.55 -20.44 1.44
C ILE A 145 -42.59 -21.49 1.04
N ALA A 146 -42.14 -22.73 0.85
CA ALA A 146 -42.97 -23.86 0.43
C ALA A 146 -43.86 -23.56 -0.81
N LYS A 147 -43.43 -22.63 -1.68
CA LYS A 147 -44.20 -22.10 -2.83
C LYS A 147 -45.57 -21.48 -2.48
N LYS A 148 -45.83 -21.19 -1.20
CA LYS A 148 -47.12 -20.69 -0.70
C LYS A 148 -47.02 -19.30 -0.06
N TYR A 149 -45.95 -19.04 0.68
CA TYR A 149 -45.84 -17.84 1.52
C TYR A 149 -44.81 -16.87 0.95
N PRO A 150 -45.22 -15.75 0.33
CA PRO A 150 -44.29 -14.75 -0.20
C PRO A 150 -43.65 -13.96 0.95
N VAL A 151 -42.32 -13.86 0.95
CA VAL A 151 -41.55 -13.17 2.01
C VAL A 151 -40.50 -12.25 1.40
N TRP A 152 -40.42 -11.03 1.93
CA TRP A 152 -39.32 -10.12 1.69
C TRP A 152 -38.26 -10.26 2.77
N VAL A 153 -37.00 -10.41 2.39
CA VAL A 153 -35.88 -10.53 3.33
C VAL A 153 -34.94 -9.33 3.20
N LYS A 154 -34.62 -8.72 4.35
CA LYS A 154 -33.56 -7.72 4.51
C LYS A 154 -32.44 -8.27 5.38
N VAL A 155 -31.26 -8.42 4.81
CA VAL A 155 -30.06 -8.92 5.50
C VAL A 155 -29.25 -7.77 6.09
N PHE A 156 -28.91 -7.85 7.38
CA PHE A 156 -28.06 -6.95 8.15
C PHE A 156 -26.92 -7.71 8.82
N ASP A 157 -25.83 -6.99 9.09
CA ASP A 157 -24.63 -7.51 9.72
C ASP A 157 -24.28 -6.61 10.91
N THR A 158 -24.18 -7.19 12.12
CA THR A 158 -23.91 -6.38 13.33
C THR A 158 -22.46 -5.91 13.40
N MET A 159 -21.48 -6.57 12.77
CA MET A 159 -20.10 -6.05 12.68
C MET A 159 -20.04 -4.70 11.94
N LEU A 160 -20.95 -4.44 10.99
CA LEU A 160 -21.05 -3.15 10.30
C LEU A 160 -21.59 -2.01 11.17
N LEU A 161 -22.28 -2.36 12.26
CA LEU A 161 -22.86 -1.45 13.26
C LEU A 161 -21.97 -1.31 14.49
N ALA A 162 -21.08 -2.28 14.72
CA ALA A 162 -20.19 -2.33 15.86
C ALA A 162 -19.09 -1.25 15.81
N PRO A 163 -18.68 -0.70 16.97
CA PRO A 163 -17.47 0.14 17.07
C PRO A 163 -16.20 -0.60 16.62
N ALA A 164 -15.17 0.12 16.19
CA ALA A 164 -13.94 -0.51 15.66
C ALA A 164 -13.18 -1.32 16.72
N SER A 165 -13.28 -0.94 17.99
CA SER A 165 -12.68 -1.67 19.12
C SER A 165 -13.47 -2.92 19.56
N HIS A 166 -14.73 -3.05 19.13
CA HIS A 166 -15.69 -4.08 19.59
C HIS A 166 -16.23 -4.90 18.39
N GLN A 167 -15.35 -5.27 17.46
CA GLN A 167 -15.72 -5.97 16.22
C GLN A 167 -16.02 -7.47 16.40
N SER A 168 -15.63 -8.09 17.52
CA SER A 168 -15.97 -9.48 17.80
C SER A 168 -17.20 -9.58 18.67
N LEU A 169 -18.02 -10.62 18.47
CA LEU A 169 -19.27 -10.82 19.20
C LEU A 169 -19.06 -10.80 20.71
N LYS A 170 -18.01 -11.46 21.20
CA LYS A 170 -17.62 -11.45 22.62
C LYS A 170 -17.33 -10.05 23.17
N LYS A 171 -16.55 -9.25 22.46
CA LYS A 171 -16.27 -7.88 22.92
C LYS A 171 -17.50 -7.00 22.83
N LEU A 172 -18.34 -7.24 21.83
CA LEU A 172 -19.55 -6.47 21.62
C LEU A 172 -20.63 -6.83 22.65
N SER A 173 -20.70 -8.08 23.10
CA SER A 173 -21.69 -8.54 24.08
C SER A 173 -21.53 -7.89 25.45
N SER A 174 -20.31 -7.48 25.83
CA SER A 174 -20.09 -6.75 27.08
C SER A 174 -20.78 -5.40 27.13
N LEU A 175 -21.28 -4.91 25.99
CA LEU A 175 -22.08 -3.69 25.92
C LEU A 175 -23.53 -3.90 26.39
N ILE A 176 -23.99 -5.14 26.47
CA ILE A 176 -25.35 -5.45 26.96
C ILE A 176 -25.47 -5.07 28.45
N GLY A 177 -24.39 -5.24 29.22
CA GLY A 177 -24.30 -4.78 30.60
C GLY A 177 -24.67 -5.80 31.68
N ASP A 178 -25.02 -7.02 31.28
CA ASP A 178 -25.29 -8.14 32.17
C ASP A 178 -24.29 -9.27 31.88
N GLU A 179 -23.49 -9.64 32.88
CA GLU A 179 -22.46 -10.68 32.77
C GLU A 179 -23.05 -12.05 32.40
N GLU A 180 -24.29 -12.34 32.80
CA GLU A 180 -24.98 -13.56 32.40
C GLU A 180 -25.40 -13.54 30.92
N GLU A 181 -25.55 -12.34 30.36
CA GLU A 181 -25.85 -12.11 28.96
C GLU A 181 -24.62 -12.10 28.05
N GLU A 182 -23.42 -12.00 28.61
CA GLU A 182 -22.18 -12.02 27.83
C GLU A 182 -21.89 -13.36 27.15
N LYS A 183 -21.24 -13.29 25.99
CA LYS A 183 -20.76 -14.49 25.29
C LYS A 183 -19.56 -15.08 26.05
N ARG A 184 -19.76 -16.25 26.66
CA ARG A 184 -18.69 -17.00 27.35
C ARG A 184 -17.67 -17.57 26.36
N PRO A 185 -16.38 -17.62 26.74
CA PRO A 185 -15.34 -18.20 25.87
C PRO A 185 -15.46 -19.72 25.80
N VAL A 186 -15.09 -20.27 24.66
CA VAL A 186 -14.82 -21.70 24.44
C VAL A 186 -13.38 -21.82 23.92
N SER A 187 -12.71 -22.93 24.20
CA SER A 187 -11.32 -23.13 23.78
C SER A 187 -11.17 -23.03 22.26
N GLN A 188 -10.02 -22.50 21.81
CA GLN A 188 -9.73 -22.40 20.37
C GLN A 188 -9.76 -23.77 19.68
N PHE A 189 -9.36 -24.84 20.40
CA PHE A 189 -9.44 -26.21 19.91
C PHE A 189 -10.88 -26.61 19.55
N HIS A 190 -11.86 -26.37 20.44
CA HIS A 190 -13.26 -26.68 20.18
C HIS A 190 -13.86 -25.81 19.07
N ILE A 191 -13.49 -24.52 18.99
CA ILE A 191 -13.93 -23.63 17.90
C ILE A 191 -13.49 -24.17 16.54
N GLU A 192 -12.28 -24.75 16.44
CA GLU A 192 -11.78 -25.33 15.20
C GLU A 192 -12.32 -26.74 14.91
N HIS A 193 -12.85 -27.41 15.94
CA HIS A 193 -13.32 -28.80 15.89
C HIS A 193 -14.73 -28.92 16.50
N MET A 194 -15.69 -28.16 15.98
CA MET A 194 -17.07 -28.16 16.49
C MET A 194 -17.73 -29.54 16.47
N ASN A 195 -17.29 -30.43 15.58
CA ASN A 195 -17.75 -31.82 15.54
C ASN A 195 -17.30 -32.63 16.77
N ILE A 196 -16.10 -32.35 17.29
CA ILE A 196 -15.58 -32.95 18.52
C ILE A 196 -16.32 -32.34 19.71
N PHE A 197 -16.52 -31.02 19.72
CA PHE A 197 -17.22 -30.35 20.81
C PHE A 197 -18.67 -30.84 20.96
N LEU A 198 -19.41 -30.97 19.85
CA LEU A 198 -20.76 -31.54 19.86
C LEU A 198 -20.78 -33.01 20.32
N ARG A 199 -19.78 -33.82 19.94
CA ARG A 199 -19.71 -35.23 20.33
C ARG A 199 -19.40 -35.40 21.82
N ASP A 200 -18.43 -34.64 22.32
CA ASP A 200 -17.86 -34.84 23.65
C ASP A 200 -18.62 -34.04 24.72
N GLN A 201 -19.18 -32.88 24.36
CA GLN A 201 -19.89 -31.96 25.26
C GLN A 201 -21.13 -31.34 24.58
N PRO A 202 -22.16 -32.15 24.23
CA PRO A 202 -23.32 -31.70 23.45
C PRO A 202 -24.12 -30.58 24.11
N GLU A 203 -24.30 -30.62 25.44
CA GLU A 203 -25.07 -29.59 26.17
C GLU A 203 -24.36 -28.23 26.17
N GLU A 204 -23.04 -28.21 26.39
CA GLU A 204 -22.24 -26.99 26.34
C GLU A 204 -22.10 -26.45 24.91
N PHE A 205 -22.04 -27.33 23.91
CA PHE A 205 -22.14 -26.96 22.50
C PHE A 205 -23.46 -26.25 22.20
N GLU A 206 -24.59 -26.84 22.61
CA GLU A 206 -25.92 -26.28 22.33
C GLU A 206 -26.10 -24.93 23.04
N ARG A 207 -25.66 -24.84 24.30
CA ARG A 207 -25.65 -23.59 25.07
C ARG A 207 -24.81 -22.52 24.39
N TYR A 208 -23.61 -22.87 23.92
CA TYR A 208 -22.73 -21.94 23.20
C TYR A 208 -23.39 -21.44 21.92
N ALA A 209 -23.86 -22.35 21.07
CA ALA A 209 -24.38 -22.01 19.75
C ALA A 209 -25.68 -21.19 19.85
N LEU A 210 -26.59 -21.55 20.76
CA LEU A 210 -27.82 -20.77 20.99
C LEU A 210 -27.51 -19.39 21.57
N LYS A 211 -26.45 -19.25 22.38
CA LYS A 211 -26.07 -17.95 22.95
C LYS A 211 -25.65 -16.96 21.86
N ASP A 212 -24.99 -17.41 20.79
CA ASP A 212 -24.53 -16.56 19.70
C ASP A 212 -25.68 -15.84 18.98
N THR A 213 -26.76 -16.54 18.65
CA THR A 213 -27.94 -15.94 18.02
C THR A 213 -28.73 -15.06 18.98
N GLU A 214 -28.85 -15.46 20.25
CA GLU A 214 -29.48 -14.65 21.29
C GLU A 214 -28.77 -13.31 21.48
N VAL A 215 -27.44 -13.35 21.64
CA VAL A 215 -26.62 -12.15 21.82
C VAL A 215 -26.66 -11.31 20.56
N THR A 216 -26.58 -11.91 19.37
CA THR A 216 -26.64 -11.20 18.09
C THR A 216 -27.93 -10.41 17.91
N ILE A 217 -29.10 -11.00 18.23
CA ILE A 217 -30.38 -10.30 18.06
C ILE A 217 -30.55 -9.17 19.09
N LYS A 218 -30.16 -9.40 20.34
CA LYS A 218 -30.17 -8.37 21.40
C LYS A 218 -29.28 -7.18 21.04
N LEU A 219 -28.05 -7.47 20.59
CA LEU A 219 -27.10 -6.44 20.14
C LEU A 219 -27.61 -5.67 18.93
N PHE A 220 -28.30 -6.33 17.99
CA PHE A 220 -28.88 -5.64 16.84
C PHE A 220 -29.91 -4.59 17.26
N PHE A 221 -30.87 -4.96 18.12
CA PHE A 221 -31.85 -4.00 18.64
C PHE A 221 -31.19 -2.89 19.44
N LEU A 222 -30.25 -3.23 20.32
CA LEU A 222 -29.51 -2.27 21.14
C LEU A 222 -28.77 -1.25 20.28
N LEU A 223 -27.96 -1.72 19.31
CA LEU A 223 -27.22 -0.85 18.41
C LEU A 223 -28.14 0.00 17.54
N GLN A 224 -29.21 -0.57 16.96
CA GLN A 224 -30.13 0.20 16.13
C GLN A 224 -30.87 1.27 16.96
N ARG A 225 -31.26 0.96 18.19
CA ARG A 225 -31.85 1.91 19.14
C ARG A 225 -30.88 3.04 19.43
N SER A 226 -29.67 2.73 19.88
CA SER A 226 -28.64 3.73 20.19
C SER A 226 -28.29 4.59 18.98
N LEU A 227 -28.24 4.02 17.77
CA LEU A 227 -28.02 4.79 16.55
C LEU A 227 -29.19 5.73 16.24
N ASN A 228 -30.45 5.32 16.43
CA ASN A 228 -31.60 6.21 16.25
C ASN A 228 -31.65 7.30 17.32
N GLU A 229 -31.32 6.97 18.57
CA GLU A 229 -31.22 7.92 19.68
C GLU A 229 -30.21 9.04 19.36
N LEU A 230 -29.02 8.67 18.90
CA LEU A 230 -27.99 9.66 18.54
C LEU A 230 -28.36 10.52 17.33
N VAL A 231 -29.11 9.98 16.36
CA VAL A 231 -29.42 10.66 15.09
C VAL A 231 -30.67 11.54 15.18
N TYR A 232 -31.69 11.12 15.93
CA TYR A 232 -33.03 11.71 15.94
C TYR A 232 -33.44 12.35 17.27
N ARG A 233 -32.47 12.66 18.13
CA ARG A 233 -32.71 13.53 19.29
C ARG A 233 -33.07 14.96 18.86
N ASP A 234 -33.90 15.61 19.65
CA ASP A 234 -34.27 17.02 19.47
C ASP A 234 -33.13 17.97 19.87
N ASP A 235 -33.39 19.28 19.76
CA ASP A 235 -32.41 20.33 20.10
C ASP A 235 -32.06 20.37 21.60
N LYS A 236 -32.87 19.72 22.46
CA LYS A 236 -32.59 19.54 23.90
C LYS A 236 -31.83 18.25 24.18
N GLY A 237 -31.50 17.48 23.14
CA GLY A 237 -30.80 16.20 23.25
C GLY A 237 -31.70 15.04 23.66
N ILE A 238 -33.03 15.20 23.62
CA ILE A 238 -33.99 14.17 24.04
C ILE A 238 -34.44 13.37 22.82
N TRP A 239 -34.39 12.04 22.93
CA TRP A 239 -34.97 11.13 21.94
C TRP A 239 -36.35 10.65 22.41
N ASN A 240 -37.34 10.70 21.52
CA ASN A 240 -38.74 10.37 21.83
C ASN A 240 -39.09 8.87 21.79
N GLY A 241 -38.08 8.00 21.68
CA GLY A 241 -38.27 6.54 21.63
C GLY A 241 -38.68 5.99 20.26
N VAL A 242 -38.84 6.83 19.24
CA VAL A 242 -39.30 6.40 17.90
C VAL A 242 -38.13 5.90 17.04
N ILE A 243 -38.29 4.70 16.47
CA ILE A 243 -37.37 4.15 15.47
C ILE A 243 -37.79 4.65 14.09
N VAL A 244 -36.96 5.52 13.50
CA VAL A 244 -37.25 6.16 12.21
C VAL A 244 -36.70 5.32 11.04
N LYS A 245 -35.58 4.62 11.24
CA LYS A 245 -34.98 3.74 10.23
C LYS A 245 -34.03 2.72 10.84
N LEU A 246 -33.76 1.65 10.09
CA LEU A 246 -32.66 0.74 10.37
C LEU A 246 -31.40 1.16 9.60
N PHE A 247 -30.30 1.39 10.31
CA PHE A 247 -29.01 1.73 9.71
C PHE A 247 -28.27 0.48 9.24
N ARG A 248 -27.54 0.60 8.13
CA ARG A 248 -26.70 -0.49 7.58
C ARG A 248 -25.27 -0.44 8.09
N THR A 249 -24.80 0.76 8.43
CA THR A 249 -23.45 0.98 8.96
C THR A 249 -23.48 2.10 9.99
N LEU A 250 -22.57 2.03 10.96
CA LEU A 250 -22.31 3.11 11.90
C LEU A 250 -22.03 4.44 11.15
N ALA A 251 -21.20 4.39 10.10
CA ALA A 251 -20.88 5.58 9.32
C ALA A 251 -22.07 6.15 8.51
N SER A 252 -23.09 5.35 8.18
CA SER A 252 -24.31 5.88 7.55
C SER A 252 -25.24 6.57 8.55
N ALA A 253 -25.19 6.17 9.82
CA ALA A 253 -25.91 6.85 10.90
C ALA A 253 -25.28 8.23 11.17
N GLY A 254 -23.95 8.33 11.27
CA GLY A 254 -23.29 9.63 11.41
C GLY A 254 -23.57 10.60 10.25
N VAL A 255 -23.67 10.10 9.00
CA VAL A 255 -24.07 10.92 7.84
C VAL A 255 -25.51 11.42 7.98
N GLU A 256 -26.44 10.56 8.42
CA GLU A 256 -27.83 10.93 8.65
C GLU A 256 -27.96 11.98 9.75
N GLY A 257 -27.27 11.78 10.89
CA GLY A 257 -27.28 12.71 12.03
C GLY A 257 -26.76 14.11 11.67
N PHE A 258 -25.82 14.21 10.74
CA PHE A 258 -25.42 15.50 10.20
C PHE A 258 -26.50 16.12 9.31
N LEU A 259 -27.04 15.34 8.37
CA LEU A 259 -28.00 15.84 7.37
C LEU A 259 -29.36 16.21 7.98
N SER A 260 -29.82 15.50 9.02
CA SER A 260 -31.06 15.81 9.73
C SER A 260 -31.00 17.21 10.37
N LYS A 261 -29.85 17.58 10.92
CA LYS A 261 -29.60 18.88 11.55
C LYS A 261 -29.16 19.97 10.57
N ASN A 262 -28.65 19.58 9.40
CA ASN A 262 -28.14 20.50 8.38
C ASN A 262 -28.79 20.27 7.01
N PRO A 263 -30.12 20.40 6.88
CA PRO A 263 -30.83 20.15 5.61
C PRO A 263 -30.38 21.09 4.48
N SER A 264 -29.94 22.30 4.81
CA SER A 264 -29.38 23.28 3.87
C SER A 264 -28.10 22.80 3.17
N PHE A 265 -27.37 21.84 3.77
CA PHE A 265 -26.16 21.27 3.16
C PHE A 265 -26.47 20.53 1.84
N VAL A 266 -27.67 19.95 1.72
CA VAL A 266 -28.12 19.33 0.47
C VAL A 266 -28.25 20.38 -0.64
N VAL A 267 -28.86 21.52 -0.32
CA VAL A 267 -29.02 22.66 -1.25
C VAL A 267 -27.64 23.21 -1.64
N TYR A 268 -26.74 23.39 -0.68
CA TYR A 268 -25.36 23.81 -0.91
C TYR A 268 -24.63 22.90 -1.93
N ARG A 269 -24.73 21.57 -1.79
CA ARG A 269 -24.10 20.63 -2.75
C ARG A 269 -24.71 20.64 -4.15
N GLU A 270 -26.00 20.95 -4.26
CA GLU A 270 -26.66 21.11 -5.56
C GLU A 270 -26.12 22.35 -6.30
N HIS A 271 -25.88 23.46 -5.59
CA HIS A 271 -25.25 24.67 -6.16
C HIS A 271 -23.83 24.41 -6.68
N LEU A 272 -23.11 23.50 -6.05
CA LEU A 272 -21.76 23.11 -6.47
C LEU A 272 -21.74 22.10 -7.62
N GLY A 273 -22.91 21.63 -8.09
CA GLY A 273 -23.01 20.58 -9.11
C GLY A 273 -22.54 19.20 -8.62
N LEU A 274 -22.38 19.00 -7.32
CA LEU A 274 -21.91 17.73 -6.71
C LEU A 274 -23.04 16.74 -6.45
N LYS A 275 -24.28 17.22 -6.40
CA LYS A 275 -25.51 16.43 -6.32
C LYS A 275 -26.45 16.86 -7.44
N LYS A 276 -27.05 15.91 -8.17
CA LYS A 276 -28.09 16.22 -9.15
C LYS A 276 -29.35 16.67 -8.41
N ALA A 277 -29.78 17.90 -8.65
CA ALA A 277 -31.06 18.38 -8.17
C ALA A 277 -32.23 17.64 -8.87
N PRO A 278 -33.36 17.39 -8.17
CA PRO A 278 -34.58 16.88 -8.79
C PRO A 278 -35.01 17.76 -9.97
N LYS A 279 -35.67 17.20 -11.01
CA LYS A 279 -36.10 17.96 -12.21
C LYS A 279 -36.84 19.27 -11.89
N LYS A 280 -37.62 19.32 -10.81
CA LYS A 280 -38.39 20.50 -10.37
C LYS A 280 -37.55 21.59 -9.65
N ARG A 281 -36.30 21.30 -9.28
CA ARG A 281 -35.39 22.20 -8.52
C ARG A 281 -34.01 22.32 -9.19
N GLN A 282 -33.93 22.05 -10.50
CA GLN A 282 -32.68 22.21 -11.23
C GLN A 282 -32.33 23.70 -11.29
N LEU A 283 -31.12 24.02 -10.85
CA LEU A 283 -30.58 25.37 -10.96
C LEU A 283 -30.32 25.69 -12.45
N PRO A 284 -30.48 26.97 -12.86
CA PRO A 284 -30.10 27.43 -14.18
C PRO A 284 -28.70 26.97 -14.61
N PRO A 285 -28.48 26.62 -15.89
CA PRO A 285 -27.18 26.14 -16.38
C PRO A 285 -26.01 27.08 -16.08
N GLU A 286 -26.23 28.40 -16.08
CA GLU A 286 -25.21 29.40 -15.74
C GLU A 286 -24.65 29.26 -14.30
N LEU A 287 -25.43 28.73 -13.36
CA LEU A 287 -25.01 28.54 -11.97
C LEU A 287 -24.27 27.21 -11.75
N VAL A 288 -24.65 26.16 -12.49
CA VAL A 288 -24.10 24.79 -12.32
C VAL A 288 -22.72 24.63 -12.99
N GLY A 289 -22.44 25.40 -14.05
CA GLY A 289 -21.18 25.30 -14.80
C GLY A 289 -19.96 25.90 -14.09
N LYS A 290 -20.15 26.91 -13.24
CA LYS A 290 -19.09 27.77 -12.66
C LYS A 290 -18.05 26.99 -11.84
N PHE A 291 -18.46 25.95 -11.12
CA PHE A 291 -17.60 25.19 -10.20
C PHE A 291 -16.93 23.97 -10.84
N SER A 292 -17.39 23.52 -12.01
CA SER A 292 -16.96 22.24 -12.60
C SER A 292 -15.46 22.16 -12.91
N GLU A 293 -14.87 23.21 -13.48
CA GLU A 293 -13.43 23.27 -13.81
C GLU A 293 -12.56 23.40 -12.57
N VAL A 294 -12.96 24.25 -11.61
CA VAL A 294 -12.19 24.49 -10.37
C VAL A 294 -12.20 23.27 -9.45
N TYR A 295 -13.27 22.47 -9.44
CA TYR A 295 -13.32 21.22 -8.69
C TYR A 295 -12.34 20.17 -9.19
N LYS A 296 -11.92 20.20 -10.46
CA LYS A 296 -10.82 19.33 -10.93
C LYS A 296 -9.51 19.69 -10.24
N LEU A 297 -9.24 20.98 -10.01
CA LEU A 297 -8.07 21.45 -9.27
C LEU A 297 -8.16 21.01 -7.79
N ILE A 298 -9.30 21.23 -7.13
CA ILE A 298 -9.52 20.86 -5.73
C ILE A 298 -9.34 19.35 -5.50
N LYS A 299 -9.95 18.52 -6.37
CA LYS A 299 -9.79 17.05 -6.31
C LYS A 299 -8.32 16.62 -6.46
N ARG A 300 -7.51 17.38 -7.21
CA ARG A 300 -6.06 17.13 -7.34
C ARG A 300 -5.26 17.59 -6.12
N ALA A 301 -5.76 18.54 -5.35
CA ALA A 301 -5.21 18.94 -4.05
C ALA A 301 -5.55 17.94 -2.93
N TYR A 302 -6.50 17.03 -3.16
CA TYR A 302 -6.87 16.01 -2.19
C TYR A 302 -5.83 14.88 -2.14
N HIS A 303 -4.99 14.94 -1.10
CA HIS A 303 -3.97 13.95 -0.77
C HIS A 303 -4.27 13.27 0.57
N GLY A 304 -3.63 12.12 0.84
CA GLY A 304 -3.68 11.46 2.15
C GLY A 304 -2.78 12.15 3.19
N GLY A 305 -2.45 11.45 4.28
CA GLY A 305 -1.51 11.94 5.29
C GLY A 305 -0.03 11.88 4.86
N ARG A 306 0.81 12.70 5.51
CA ARG A 306 2.28 12.67 5.37
C ARG A 306 2.82 11.35 5.93
N ASN A 307 3.66 10.63 5.20
CA ASN A 307 4.17 9.32 5.65
C ASN A 307 5.64 9.18 5.19
N GLU A 308 6.58 9.44 6.10
CA GLU A 308 8.03 9.41 5.89
C GLU A 308 8.81 8.81 7.08
N GLY A 309 9.83 8.02 6.80
CA GLY A 309 10.83 7.53 7.75
C GLY A 309 12.15 8.28 7.61
N TYR A 310 12.57 8.95 8.67
CA TYR A 310 13.79 9.77 8.73
C TYR A 310 14.99 9.01 9.27
N PHE A 311 14.77 7.87 9.90
CA PHE A 311 15.82 7.00 10.46
C PHE A 311 15.59 5.54 10.06
N VAL A 312 16.69 4.82 9.82
CA VAL A 312 16.70 3.37 9.56
C VAL A 312 17.75 2.68 10.45
N GLY A 313 17.42 1.52 11.00
CA GLY A 313 18.28 0.75 11.91
C GLY A 313 17.79 0.75 13.36
N ARG A 314 18.65 0.28 14.27
CA ARG A 314 18.43 0.29 15.73
C ARG A 314 18.99 1.57 16.31
N THR A 315 18.24 2.25 17.17
CA THR A 315 18.67 3.54 17.75
C THR A 315 19.84 3.39 18.72
N THR A 316 19.97 2.25 19.39
CA THR A 316 21.11 1.93 20.28
C THR A 316 22.42 1.70 19.53
N HIS A 317 22.36 1.35 18.23
CA HIS A 317 23.55 1.12 17.41
C HIS A 317 24.16 2.40 16.82
N ASN A 318 23.49 3.55 16.95
CA ASN A 318 23.97 4.82 16.42
C ASN A 318 24.30 5.78 17.59
N PRO A 319 25.56 6.27 17.68
CA PRO A 319 25.98 7.18 18.75
C PRO A 319 25.11 8.43 18.90
N ALA A 320 24.56 8.97 17.82
CA ALA A 320 23.72 10.18 17.86
C ALA A 320 22.33 9.94 18.49
N THR A 321 21.87 8.68 18.50
CA THR A 321 20.57 8.28 19.03
C THR A 321 20.68 7.44 20.31
N LYS A 322 21.89 7.25 20.82
CA LYS A 322 22.15 6.61 22.10
C LYS A 322 21.64 7.52 23.24
N ASP A 323 21.25 6.91 24.36
CA ASP A 323 20.80 7.59 25.58
C ASP A 323 19.58 8.51 25.33
N ARG A 324 18.53 7.92 24.75
CA ARG A 324 17.28 8.62 24.41
C ARG A 324 16.05 7.80 24.78
N ILE A 325 14.98 8.51 25.13
CA ILE A 325 13.63 7.94 25.27
C ILE A 325 12.81 8.34 24.05
N TRP A 326 12.08 7.37 23.51
CA TRP A 326 11.30 7.54 22.30
C TRP A 326 9.83 7.75 22.65
N VAL A 327 9.24 8.80 22.10
CA VAL A 327 7.85 9.20 22.38
C VAL A 327 7.09 9.26 21.07
N ASP A 328 6.01 8.48 20.98
CA ASP A 328 5.09 8.44 19.85
C ASP A 328 3.96 9.45 20.10
N VAL A 329 3.95 10.54 19.33
CA VAL A 329 3.08 11.71 19.55
C VAL A 329 2.10 11.85 18.39
N ASP A 330 0.79 11.84 18.68
CA ASP A 330 -0.29 12.01 17.70
C ASP A 330 -1.09 13.30 17.94
N TYR A 331 -1.69 13.86 16.88
CA TYR A 331 -2.72 14.89 16.98
C TYR A 331 -4.05 14.28 17.44
N SER A 332 -4.55 14.74 18.58
CA SER A 332 -5.83 14.34 19.16
C SER A 332 -7.00 14.61 18.21
N GLY A 333 -7.54 13.54 17.61
CA GLY A 333 -8.64 13.65 16.65
C GLY A 333 -8.29 14.48 15.42
N CYS A 334 -7.08 14.29 14.87
CA CYS A 334 -6.48 15.12 13.81
C CYS A 334 -7.45 15.58 12.71
N TYR A 335 -8.12 14.66 12.01
CA TYR A 335 -9.03 15.02 10.91
C TYR A 335 -10.31 15.73 11.39
N PRO A 336 -11.06 15.25 12.40
CA PRO A 336 -12.14 16.02 13.01
C PRO A 336 -11.73 17.44 13.41
N THR A 337 -10.59 17.60 14.08
CA THR A 337 -10.03 18.89 14.51
C THR A 337 -9.76 19.80 13.31
N ALA A 338 -9.06 19.31 12.28
CA ALA A 338 -8.80 20.09 11.07
C ALA A 338 -10.08 20.41 10.28
N MET A 339 -11.07 19.52 10.30
CA MET A 339 -12.35 19.70 9.61
C MET A 339 -13.21 20.79 10.26
N ALA A 340 -13.16 20.92 11.59
CA ALA A 340 -13.83 21.98 12.32
C ALA A 340 -13.39 23.38 11.89
N ARG A 341 -12.16 23.54 11.37
CA ARG A 341 -11.63 24.81 10.84
C ARG A 341 -12.06 25.15 9.42
N CYS A 342 -12.72 24.24 8.70
CA CYS A 342 -13.05 24.49 7.29
C CYS A 342 -14.21 25.50 7.17
N PRO A 343 -14.00 26.66 6.53
CA PRO A 343 -15.04 27.66 6.40
C PRO A 343 -16.05 27.27 5.33
N LYS A 344 -17.31 27.68 5.53
CA LYS A 344 -18.38 27.61 4.55
C LYS A 344 -18.09 28.57 3.41
N ILE A 345 -18.04 28.05 2.19
CA ILE A 345 -17.87 28.89 1.00
C ILE A 345 -19.20 29.55 0.62
N ASP A 346 -19.11 30.79 0.18
CA ASP A 346 -20.23 31.48 -0.46
C ASP A 346 -20.35 30.99 -1.91
N VAL A 347 -21.34 30.13 -2.15
CA VAL A 347 -21.59 29.53 -3.47
C VAL A 347 -22.17 30.53 -4.47
N PHE A 348 -22.67 31.68 -4.01
CA PHE A 348 -23.22 32.74 -4.85
C PHE A 348 -22.17 33.82 -5.14
N GLY A 349 -21.20 33.99 -4.23
CA GLY A 349 -20.10 34.93 -4.35
C GLY A 349 -19.20 34.72 -5.57
N LYS A 350 -18.45 35.77 -5.91
CA LYS A 350 -17.39 35.70 -6.93
C LYS A 350 -16.12 35.15 -6.29
N PHE A 351 -15.60 34.05 -6.82
CA PHE A 351 -14.32 33.50 -6.40
C PHE A 351 -13.18 34.00 -7.28
N ASP A 352 -11.99 34.11 -6.68
CA ASP A 352 -10.78 34.50 -7.38
C ASP A 352 -10.18 33.25 -8.03
N TYR A 353 -10.10 33.26 -9.36
CA TYR A 353 -9.52 32.14 -10.12
C TYR A 353 -8.56 32.65 -11.18
N ILE A 354 -7.32 32.19 -11.09
CA ILE A 354 -6.27 32.40 -12.08
C ILE A 354 -6.07 31.06 -12.80
N PRO A 355 -6.55 30.91 -14.05
CA PRO A 355 -6.47 29.65 -14.79
C PRO A 355 -5.05 29.33 -15.26
N LEU A 356 -4.83 28.08 -15.66
CA LEU A 356 -3.63 27.69 -16.39
C LEU A 356 -3.63 28.34 -17.77
N THR A 357 -2.67 29.23 -18.02
CA THR A 357 -2.50 29.90 -19.31
C THR A 357 -1.06 29.76 -19.81
N TYR A 358 -0.86 30.09 -21.10
CA TYR A 358 0.43 29.99 -21.75
C TYR A 358 0.75 31.28 -22.52
N LYS A 359 2.04 31.61 -22.66
CA LYS A 359 2.55 32.72 -23.44
C LYS A 359 3.90 32.35 -24.06
N ILE A 360 4.08 32.64 -25.35
CA ILE A 360 5.37 32.51 -26.05
C ILE A 360 5.72 33.87 -26.69
N ASP A 361 6.25 34.78 -25.88
CA ASP A 361 6.89 36.00 -26.38
C ASP A 361 8.33 35.73 -26.85
N ASP A 362 9.04 36.76 -27.30
CA ASP A 362 10.40 36.60 -27.84
C ASP A 362 11.42 36.19 -26.78
N LYS A 363 11.17 36.55 -25.51
CA LYS A 363 11.99 36.07 -24.39
C LYS A 363 11.84 34.57 -24.21
N ILE A 364 10.60 34.06 -24.17
CA ILE A 364 10.36 32.61 -24.06
C ILE A 364 10.86 31.87 -25.30
N ALA A 365 10.67 32.40 -26.51
CA ALA A 365 11.19 31.79 -27.72
C ALA A 365 12.73 31.71 -27.68
N LYS A 366 13.42 32.75 -27.22
CA LYS A 366 14.88 32.69 -27.00
C LYS A 366 15.27 31.59 -26.03
N ILE A 367 14.59 31.47 -24.87
CA ILE A 367 14.84 30.40 -23.90
C ILE A 367 14.63 29.01 -24.51
N LEU A 368 13.58 28.84 -25.33
CA LEU A 368 13.31 27.58 -26.01
C LEU A 368 14.39 27.24 -27.04
N THR A 369 14.86 28.23 -27.79
CA THR A 369 16.00 28.10 -28.72
C THR A 369 17.27 27.72 -27.97
N ASP A 370 17.57 28.36 -26.84
CA ASP A 370 18.73 28.05 -25.98
C ASP A 370 18.62 26.63 -25.42
N LYS A 371 17.40 26.15 -25.14
CA LYS A 371 17.12 24.76 -24.77
C LYS A 371 17.09 23.81 -25.97
N HIS A 372 17.58 24.24 -27.13
CA HIS A 372 17.66 23.55 -28.42
C HIS A 372 16.34 22.89 -28.84
N ILE A 373 15.24 23.62 -28.68
CA ILE A 373 13.96 23.30 -29.32
C ILE A 373 14.02 23.82 -30.77
N PRO A 374 13.63 23.00 -31.77
CA PRO A 374 13.64 23.42 -33.18
C PRO A 374 12.80 24.68 -33.43
N PRO A 375 13.28 25.66 -34.22
CA PRO A 375 12.53 26.89 -34.53
C PRO A 375 11.14 26.62 -35.11
N GLU A 376 10.98 25.59 -35.93
CA GLU A 376 9.69 25.20 -36.51
C GLU A 376 8.71 24.78 -35.41
N ALA A 377 9.17 24.02 -34.41
CA ALA A 377 8.34 23.59 -33.28
C ALA A 377 7.94 24.76 -32.38
N ILE A 378 8.83 25.75 -32.20
CA ILE A 378 8.53 27.00 -31.48
C ILE A 378 7.47 27.80 -32.25
N ARG A 379 7.65 27.95 -33.57
CA ARG A 379 6.71 28.66 -34.45
C ARG A 379 5.33 28.02 -34.45
N GLU A 380 5.25 26.71 -34.68
CA GLU A 380 3.99 25.95 -34.68
C GLU A 380 3.26 26.07 -33.34
N ALA A 381 4.00 25.96 -32.23
CA ALA A 381 3.44 26.14 -30.90
C ALA A 381 2.96 27.58 -30.64
N ARG A 382 3.70 28.59 -31.12
CA ARG A 382 3.32 30.01 -31.00
C ARG A 382 2.08 30.34 -31.82
N GLU A 383 2.00 29.87 -33.06
CA GLU A 383 0.83 30.02 -33.96
C GLU A 383 -0.40 29.32 -33.37
N ALA A 384 -0.24 28.09 -32.88
CA ALA A 384 -1.34 27.36 -32.25
C ALA A 384 -1.84 28.05 -30.97
N LEU A 385 -0.93 28.64 -30.19
CA LEU A 385 -1.28 29.40 -28.99
C LEU A 385 -1.99 30.71 -29.31
N ALA A 386 -1.64 31.38 -30.41
CA ALA A 386 -2.35 32.57 -30.89
C ALA A 386 -3.80 32.25 -31.29
N TYR A 387 -4.08 31.03 -31.74
CA TYR A 387 -5.44 30.57 -32.01
C TYR A 387 -6.21 30.23 -30.72
N SER A 388 -5.72 29.29 -29.91
CA SER A 388 -6.30 29.00 -28.59
C SER A 388 -5.39 28.14 -27.71
N PRO A 389 -5.57 28.16 -26.37
CA PRO A 389 -4.90 27.21 -25.46
C PRO A 389 -5.16 25.74 -25.82
N GLU A 390 -6.35 25.41 -26.34
CA GLU A 390 -6.72 24.05 -26.76
C GLU A 390 -5.91 23.63 -28.00
N ALA A 391 -5.77 24.52 -28.98
CA ALA A 391 -4.96 24.29 -30.17
C ALA A 391 -3.47 24.12 -29.79
N PHE A 392 -2.95 24.96 -28.91
CA PHE A 392 -1.61 24.79 -28.33
C PHE A 392 -1.44 23.41 -27.68
N ASN A 393 -2.38 23.02 -26.82
CA ASN A 393 -2.33 21.71 -26.16
C ASN A 393 -2.48 20.54 -27.14
N ARG A 394 -3.20 20.71 -28.25
CA ARG A 394 -3.33 19.70 -29.32
C ARG A 394 -2.00 19.55 -30.06
N VAL A 395 -1.41 20.64 -30.53
CA VAL A 395 -0.09 20.63 -31.20
C VAL A 395 0.96 19.96 -30.32
N LEU A 396 1.08 20.36 -29.05
CA LEU A 396 2.03 19.72 -28.14
C LEU A 396 1.73 18.23 -27.90
N ARG A 397 0.47 17.81 -27.96
CA ARG A 397 0.11 16.38 -27.85
C ARG A 397 0.45 15.60 -29.10
N GLU A 398 0.38 16.22 -30.28
CA GLU A 398 0.65 15.59 -31.58
C GLU A 398 2.14 15.59 -31.93
N MET A 399 2.94 16.50 -31.36
CA MET A 399 4.39 16.55 -31.52
C MET A 399 5.06 15.18 -31.28
N ILE A 400 5.91 14.78 -32.23
CA ILE A 400 6.65 13.50 -32.21
C ILE A 400 7.59 13.45 -31.00
N ASN A 401 8.34 14.53 -30.76
CA ASN A 401 9.25 14.61 -29.63
C ASN A 401 8.52 15.10 -28.37
N LYS A 402 8.13 14.16 -27.50
CA LYS A 402 7.44 14.47 -26.24
C LYS A 402 8.29 15.28 -25.27
N SER A 403 9.62 15.18 -25.34
CA SER A 403 10.51 16.02 -24.53
C SER A 403 10.42 17.48 -24.96
N HIS A 404 10.47 17.75 -26.27
CA HIS A 404 10.29 19.11 -26.78
C HIS A 404 8.94 19.67 -26.38
N ALA A 405 7.87 18.89 -26.56
CA ALA A 405 6.52 19.28 -26.16
C ALA A 405 6.43 19.61 -24.65
N ALA A 406 7.09 18.83 -23.79
CA ALA A 406 7.14 19.07 -22.36
C ALA A 406 7.92 20.36 -22.03
N THR A 407 9.07 20.60 -22.65
CA THR A 407 9.87 21.82 -22.48
C THR A 407 9.10 23.06 -22.95
N ILE A 408 8.50 23.02 -24.15
CA ILE A 408 7.67 24.12 -24.66
C ILE A 408 6.54 24.42 -23.70
N ARG A 409 5.80 23.40 -23.27
CA ARG A 409 4.72 23.56 -22.28
C ARG A 409 5.24 24.21 -21.00
N TYR A 410 6.36 23.73 -20.48
CA TYR A 410 6.91 24.16 -19.21
C TYR A 410 7.31 25.63 -19.23
N GLU A 411 8.07 26.07 -20.25
CA GLU A 411 8.53 27.46 -20.38
C GLU A 411 7.41 28.41 -20.81
N ALA A 412 6.48 27.95 -21.65
CA ALA A 412 5.35 28.77 -22.06
C ALA A 412 4.32 28.98 -20.95
N THR A 413 4.36 28.18 -19.88
CA THR A 413 3.40 28.32 -18.77
C THR A 413 3.54 29.68 -18.08
N VAL A 414 2.45 30.46 -18.03
CA VAL A 414 2.45 31.75 -17.32
C VAL A 414 2.49 31.50 -15.81
N ILE A 415 3.37 32.23 -15.13
CA ILE A 415 3.45 32.23 -13.66
C ILE A 415 2.79 33.50 -13.13
N ASP A 416 1.81 33.34 -12.25
CA ASP A 416 1.10 34.44 -11.62
C ASP A 416 0.89 34.18 -10.12
N ASN A 417 1.74 34.83 -9.32
CA ASN A 417 1.74 34.71 -7.87
C ASN A 417 0.82 35.72 -7.16
N ARG A 418 0.00 36.51 -7.87
CA ARG A 418 -0.81 37.58 -7.23
C ARG A 418 -1.69 37.04 -6.09
N LEU A 419 -2.37 35.91 -6.30
CA LEU A 419 -3.22 35.32 -5.28
C LEU A 419 -2.41 34.73 -4.11
N ILE A 420 -1.25 34.11 -4.39
CA ILE A 420 -0.34 33.61 -3.35
C ILE A 420 0.22 34.76 -2.50
N ARG A 421 0.56 35.90 -3.11
CA ARG A 421 1.02 37.09 -2.38
C ARG A 421 -0.06 37.64 -1.46
N ARG A 422 -1.31 37.67 -1.92
CA ARG A 422 -2.45 38.07 -1.08
C ARG A 422 -2.59 37.13 0.13
N TRP A 423 -2.59 35.82 -0.10
CA TRP A 423 -2.62 34.83 0.98
C TRP A 423 -1.46 35.03 1.97
N MET A 424 -0.26 35.35 1.48
CA MET A 424 0.89 35.59 2.34
C MET A 424 0.75 36.87 3.17
N THR A 425 0.16 37.93 2.61
CA THR A 425 -0.16 39.14 3.37
C THR A 425 -1.13 38.83 4.50
N ASP A 426 -2.19 38.06 4.21
CA ASP A 426 -3.17 37.63 5.20
C ASP A 426 -2.52 36.73 6.28
N TRP A 427 -1.66 35.79 5.86
CA TRP A 427 -0.88 34.91 6.73
C TRP A 427 0.07 35.66 7.67
N LYS A 428 0.79 36.68 7.16
CA LYS A 428 1.70 37.50 7.97
C LYS A 428 0.97 38.42 8.94
N LYS A 429 -0.16 39.00 8.52
CA LYS A 429 -1.01 39.82 9.40
C LYS A 429 -1.45 39.03 10.62
N PHE A 430 -1.86 37.77 10.41
CA PHE A 430 -2.19 36.84 11.48
C PHE A 430 -1.01 36.64 12.45
N LYS A 431 0.19 36.34 11.93
CA LYS A 431 1.37 36.08 12.77
C LYS A 431 1.74 37.27 13.65
N ARG A 432 1.75 38.48 13.07
CA ARG A 432 2.11 39.73 13.77
C ARG A 432 1.12 40.12 14.86
N ASN A 433 -0.19 39.98 14.61
CA ASN A 433 -1.22 40.29 15.61
C ASN A 433 -1.13 39.38 16.85
N LEU A 434 -0.41 38.26 16.77
CA LEU A 434 -0.19 37.34 17.88
C LEU A 434 1.14 37.56 18.62
N GLU A 435 2.01 38.43 18.11
CA GLU A 435 3.32 38.75 18.69
C GLU A 435 3.28 40.04 19.53
N ASN A 436 2.15 40.76 19.59
CA ASN A 436 1.99 42.01 20.33
C ASN A 436 1.11 41.81 21.59
N PRO A 437 1.63 41.90 22.84
CA PRO A 437 0.98 41.32 24.03
C PRO A 437 0.07 42.26 24.86
N GLU A 438 -0.13 43.53 24.48
CA GLU A 438 -0.89 44.47 25.33
C GLU A 438 -2.40 44.18 25.44
N ASP A 439 -2.91 43.17 24.73
CA ASP A 439 -4.21 42.52 24.96
C ASP A 439 -4.17 41.16 24.24
N PRO A 440 -4.01 40.00 24.93
CA PRO A 440 -5.16 39.41 25.63
C PRO A 440 -4.88 38.43 26.80
N ASP A 441 -5.82 38.41 27.74
CA ASP A 441 -6.09 37.29 28.64
C ASP A 441 -6.48 36.03 27.81
N PRO A 442 -5.80 34.87 27.96
CA PRO A 442 -6.16 33.61 27.30
C PRO A 442 -7.62 33.16 27.53
N GLN A 443 -8.29 33.69 28.56
CA GLN A 443 -9.69 33.39 28.87
C GLN A 443 -10.71 34.28 28.13
N LYS A 444 -10.29 35.37 27.45
CA LYS A 444 -11.20 36.29 26.73
C LYS A 444 -10.81 36.45 25.25
N GLY A 445 -11.46 35.69 24.36
CA GLY A 445 -11.68 36.10 22.96
C GLY A 445 -10.58 35.84 21.91
N THR A 446 -9.38 35.38 22.27
CA THR A 446 -8.28 35.08 21.32
C THR A 446 -8.64 34.09 20.22
N TYR A 447 -9.54 33.15 20.49
CA TYR A 447 -9.90 32.09 19.56
C TYR A 447 -10.74 32.58 18.37
N GLN A 448 -11.59 33.60 18.58
CA GLN A 448 -12.44 34.18 17.53
C GLN A 448 -11.63 34.94 16.46
N PHE A 449 -10.49 35.55 16.84
CA PHE A 449 -9.62 36.23 15.88
C PHE A 449 -8.96 35.28 14.87
N LEU A 450 -8.73 34.00 15.22
CA LEU A 450 -8.12 33.04 14.29
C LEU A 450 -9.08 32.58 13.19
N ASP A 451 -10.38 32.82 13.37
CA ASP A 451 -11.42 32.46 12.40
C ASP A 451 -11.41 33.36 11.18
N GLN A 452 -11.13 34.66 11.36
CA GLN A 452 -11.11 35.67 10.29
C GLN A 452 -10.12 35.37 9.15
N PHE A 453 -9.17 34.46 9.36
CA PHE A 453 -8.03 34.23 8.46
C PHE A 453 -7.99 32.82 7.86
N ALA A 454 -9.11 32.09 7.84
CA ALA A 454 -9.21 30.86 7.08
C ALA A 454 -9.07 31.15 5.58
N ILE A 455 -8.08 30.55 4.90
CA ILE A 455 -7.87 30.74 3.47
C ILE A 455 -8.40 29.52 2.71
N PRO A 456 -9.61 29.59 2.09
CA PRO A 456 -10.18 28.50 1.29
C PRO A 456 -9.53 28.43 -0.10
N GLY A 457 -8.21 28.32 -0.11
CA GLY A 457 -7.36 28.49 -1.29
C GLY A 457 -6.68 27.20 -1.76
N PHE A 458 -6.52 27.06 -3.06
CA PHE A 458 -5.85 25.94 -3.73
C PHE A 458 -5.00 26.47 -4.87
N ALA A 459 -3.80 25.93 -5.05
CA ALA A 459 -3.00 26.28 -6.21
C ALA A 459 -2.18 25.10 -6.73
N ARG A 460 -1.99 25.09 -8.05
CA ARG A 460 -0.95 24.31 -8.71
C ARG A 460 0.32 25.16 -8.71
N VAL A 461 1.33 24.69 -7.98
CA VAL A 461 2.58 25.43 -7.78
C VAL A 461 3.77 24.59 -8.23
N ARG A 462 4.74 25.24 -8.87
CA ARG A 462 6.12 24.78 -8.93
C ARG A 462 6.83 25.33 -7.71
N PHE A 463 7.63 24.51 -7.05
CA PHE A 463 8.30 24.89 -5.82
C PHE A 463 9.76 24.47 -5.81
N LYS A 464 10.57 25.22 -5.07
CA LYS A 464 11.97 24.90 -4.77
C LYS A 464 12.30 25.35 -3.35
N PHE A 465 12.60 24.41 -2.47
CA PHE A 465 13.07 24.69 -1.11
C PHE A 465 14.55 25.11 -1.12
N PRO A 466 15.00 25.89 -0.11
CA PRO A 466 16.41 26.16 0.10
C PRO A 466 17.26 24.88 0.20
N GLY A 467 18.53 24.97 -0.18
CA GLY A 467 19.48 23.89 0.06
C GLY A 467 19.62 23.60 1.56
N GLY A 468 19.62 22.33 1.94
CA GLY A 468 19.74 21.91 3.34
C GLY A 468 18.42 21.76 4.11
N THR A 469 17.26 22.09 3.51
CA THR A 469 15.95 21.83 4.15
C THR A 469 15.78 20.34 4.45
N ARG A 470 15.68 19.97 5.73
CA ARG A 470 15.54 18.55 6.14
C ARG A 470 14.12 18.02 5.93
N PHE A 471 13.12 18.86 6.16
CA PHE A 471 11.70 18.50 6.17
C PHE A 471 10.87 19.35 5.19
N PRO A 472 11.05 19.23 3.86
CA PRO A 472 10.18 19.91 2.91
C PRO A 472 8.70 19.54 3.16
N CYS A 473 7.79 20.50 3.01
CA CYS A 473 6.39 20.36 3.41
C CYS A 473 5.39 20.19 2.24
N LEU A 474 5.84 20.31 0.98
CA LEU A 474 4.96 20.16 -0.18
C LEU A 474 5.03 18.73 -0.75
N PRO A 475 3.91 17.99 -0.78
CA PRO A 475 3.88 16.63 -1.31
C PRO A 475 3.76 16.61 -2.84
N VAL A 476 4.51 15.74 -3.50
CA VAL A 476 4.31 15.34 -4.90
C VAL A 476 3.74 13.92 -4.93
N LYS A 477 2.54 13.78 -5.51
CA LYS A 477 1.82 12.50 -5.58
C LYS A 477 2.37 11.62 -6.70
N HIS A 478 2.91 10.45 -6.34
CA HIS A 478 3.27 9.39 -7.27
C HIS A 478 2.23 8.25 -7.22
N TYR A 479 1.75 7.79 -8.38
CA TYR A 479 0.66 6.80 -8.45
C TYR A 479 0.98 5.46 -7.76
N ARG A 480 2.26 5.05 -7.73
CA ARG A 480 2.71 3.78 -7.14
C ARG A 480 3.26 3.89 -5.72
N TYR A 481 3.83 5.03 -5.36
CA TYR A 481 4.60 5.19 -4.10
C TYR A 481 3.96 6.18 -3.13
N GLY A 482 2.79 6.74 -3.47
CA GLY A 482 2.08 7.69 -2.63
C GLY A 482 2.72 9.08 -2.66
N LEU A 483 2.67 9.78 -1.53
CA LEU A 483 3.22 11.13 -1.41
C LEU A 483 4.72 11.08 -1.14
N ILE A 484 5.46 11.93 -1.85
CA ILE A 484 6.91 12.14 -1.75
C ILE A 484 7.14 13.62 -1.46
N TYR A 485 8.08 13.96 -0.59
CA TYR A 485 8.39 15.34 -0.22
C TYR A 485 9.80 15.71 -0.72
N PRO A 486 9.96 16.02 -2.01
CA PRO A 486 11.24 16.44 -2.57
C PRO A 486 11.54 17.92 -2.25
N LEU A 487 12.77 18.36 -2.52
CA LEU A 487 13.15 19.78 -2.44
C LEU A 487 12.59 20.60 -3.62
N GLU A 488 12.38 19.98 -4.78
CA GLU A 488 11.88 20.62 -5.98
C GLU A 488 10.81 19.77 -6.67
N GLY A 489 9.78 20.44 -7.20
CA GLY A 489 8.74 19.75 -7.94
C GLY A 489 7.55 20.62 -8.31
N GLU A 490 6.50 19.96 -8.78
CA GLU A 490 5.22 20.59 -9.07
C GLU A 490 4.10 19.80 -8.38
N THR A 491 3.22 20.51 -7.68
CA THR A 491 2.08 19.90 -6.98
C THR A 491 0.84 20.78 -7.03
N VAL A 492 -0.30 20.19 -6.68
CA VAL A 492 -1.50 20.94 -6.32
C VAL A 492 -1.68 20.81 -4.82
N ALA A 493 -1.68 21.92 -4.11
CA ALA A 493 -1.70 21.98 -2.65
C ALA A 493 -2.70 23.02 -2.16
N THR A 494 -3.06 22.92 -0.88
CA THR A 494 -3.94 23.89 -0.21
C THR A 494 -3.16 25.12 0.24
N ALA A 495 -3.87 26.21 0.54
CA ALA A 495 -3.24 27.43 1.05
C ALA A 495 -2.41 27.20 2.33
N PRO A 496 -2.85 26.46 3.37
CA PRO A 496 -2.01 26.15 4.54
C PRO A 496 -0.67 25.49 4.19
N GLU A 497 -0.65 24.55 3.25
CA GLU A 497 0.59 23.87 2.83
C GLU A 497 1.52 24.83 2.08
N ILE A 498 0.96 25.67 1.20
CA ILE A 498 1.74 26.62 0.41
C ILE A 498 2.31 27.73 1.29
N MET A 499 1.50 28.28 2.22
CA MET A 499 1.96 29.34 3.11
C MET A 499 3.06 28.86 4.05
N LEU A 500 2.94 27.65 4.60
CA LEU A 500 4.02 27.02 5.36
C LEU A 500 5.30 26.85 4.52
N ALA A 501 5.17 26.48 3.24
CA ALA A 501 6.33 26.36 2.35
C ALA A 501 7.02 27.71 2.11
N VAL A 502 6.24 28.78 1.90
CA VAL A 502 6.77 30.15 1.75
C VAL A 502 7.46 30.61 3.03
N GLU A 503 6.88 30.33 4.20
CA GLU A 503 7.47 30.62 5.51
C GLU A 503 8.79 29.86 5.73
N ALA A 504 8.88 28.62 5.25
CA ALA A 504 10.11 27.82 5.22
C ALA A 504 11.14 28.27 4.15
N GLY A 505 10.90 29.39 3.46
CA GLY A 505 11.81 29.97 2.47
C GLY A 505 11.72 29.36 1.07
N ALA A 506 10.68 28.57 0.76
CA ALA A 506 10.53 28.00 -0.57
C ALA A 506 10.20 29.06 -1.63
N GLU A 507 10.85 28.97 -2.79
CA GLU A 507 10.46 29.70 -3.99
C GLU A 507 9.18 29.06 -4.56
N ILE A 508 8.07 29.80 -4.59
CA ILE A 508 6.79 29.35 -5.12
C ILE A 508 6.46 30.07 -6.44
N LYS A 509 6.11 29.28 -7.46
CA LYS A 509 5.65 29.76 -8.77
C LYS A 509 4.27 29.15 -9.05
N ALA A 510 3.22 29.93 -8.82
CA ALA A 510 1.84 29.53 -9.08
C ALA A 510 1.54 29.54 -10.58
N VAL A 511 1.07 28.38 -11.04
CA VAL A 511 0.67 28.10 -12.42
C VAL A 511 -0.86 28.22 -12.56
N THR A 512 -1.58 27.97 -11.48
CA THR A 512 -3.04 28.10 -11.39
C THR A 512 -3.36 28.31 -9.92
N SER A 513 -4.27 29.22 -9.58
CA SER A 513 -4.65 29.46 -8.19
C SER A 513 -6.13 29.81 -8.08
N LEU A 514 -6.74 29.41 -6.97
CA LEU A 514 -8.16 29.54 -6.68
C LEU A 514 -8.34 29.93 -5.22
N SER A 515 -9.19 30.91 -4.92
CA SER A 515 -9.64 31.22 -3.56
C SER A 515 -11.14 31.44 -3.56
N PHE A 516 -11.87 30.73 -2.70
CA PHE A 516 -13.30 30.95 -2.55
C PHE A 516 -13.62 32.13 -1.64
N PRO A 517 -14.74 32.85 -1.87
CA PRO A 517 -15.32 33.69 -0.85
C PRO A 517 -15.92 32.81 0.25
N MET A 518 -15.95 33.34 1.47
CA MET A 518 -16.53 32.66 2.63
C MET A 518 -17.84 33.35 3.01
N VAL A 519 -18.78 32.59 3.55
CA VAL A 519 -19.92 33.18 4.26
C VAL A 519 -19.41 33.61 5.63
N THR A 520 -19.70 34.85 6.02
CA THR A 520 -19.37 35.40 7.33
C THR A 520 -20.63 35.70 8.11
N ASP A 521 -20.56 35.59 9.43
CA ASP A 521 -21.61 36.07 10.33
C ASP A 521 -21.58 37.61 10.44
N GLU A 522 -22.49 38.16 11.25
CA GLU A 522 -22.63 39.60 11.50
C GLU A 522 -21.36 40.23 12.11
N SER A 523 -20.54 39.43 12.79
CA SER A 523 -19.26 39.87 13.36
C SER A 523 -18.08 39.76 12.37
N GLY A 524 -18.35 39.30 11.14
CA GLY A 524 -17.34 39.12 10.10
C GLY A 524 -16.52 37.83 10.23
N LEU A 525 -16.90 36.90 11.11
CA LEU A 525 -16.22 35.62 11.26
C LEU A 525 -16.77 34.60 10.26
N PRO A 526 -15.92 33.74 9.65
CA PRO A 526 -16.40 32.70 8.75
C PRO A 526 -17.33 31.70 9.44
N GLU A 527 -18.49 31.45 8.83
CA GLU A 527 -19.36 30.35 9.24
C GLU A 527 -18.65 29.00 8.99
N ARG A 528 -18.83 28.04 9.91
CA ARG A 528 -18.18 26.72 9.86
C ARG A 528 -19.22 25.61 9.96
N PHE A 529 -19.60 25.02 8.82
CA PHE A 529 -20.67 24.01 8.76
C PHE A 529 -20.49 22.81 9.71
N PHE A 530 -19.25 22.41 9.99
CA PHE A 530 -18.97 21.17 10.72
C PHE A 530 -18.68 21.39 12.19
N LEU A 531 -18.25 22.58 12.59
CA LEU A 531 -17.88 22.85 13.98
C LEU A 531 -19.06 22.62 14.94
N PRO A 532 -20.27 23.17 14.71
CA PRO A 532 -21.39 22.95 15.63
C PRO A 532 -21.70 21.47 15.83
N HIS A 533 -21.75 20.70 14.74
CA HIS A 533 -22.07 19.27 14.78
C HIS A 533 -20.96 18.43 15.45
N LEU A 534 -19.69 18.71 15.14
CA LEU A 534 -18.56 18.02 15.75
C LEU A 534 -18.41 18.35 17.24
N ARG A 535 -18.64 19.62 17.62
CA ARG A 535 -18.65 20.06 19.02
C ARG A 535 -19.75 19.33 19.78
N GLU A 536 -20.98 19.34 19.24
CA GLU A 536 -22.11 18.61 19.84
C GLU A 536 -21.77 17.13 20.08
N MET A 537 -21.27 16.41 19.07
CA MET A 537 -20.90 15.00 19.23
C MET A 537 -19.79 14.78 20.26
N THR A 538 -18.83 15.70 20.36
CA THR A 538 -17.69 15.55 21.27
C THR A 538 -18.07 15.90 22.71
N THR A 539 -18.88 16.94 22.92
CA THR A 539 -19.48 17.29 24.22
C THR A 539 -20.31 16.12 24.76
N GLU A 540 -21.15 15.53 23.91
CA GLU A 540 -22.01 14.41 24.28
C GLU A 540 -21.22 13.17 24.64
N ARG A 541 -20.18 12.86 23.86
CA ARG A 541 -19.23 11.81 24.20
C ARG A 541 -18.58 12.05 25.56
N GLY A 542 -18.24 13.31 25.88
CA GLY A 542 -17.71 13.72 27.17
C GLY A 542 -18.65 13.43 28.34
N LYS A 543 -19.96 13.62 28.16
CA LYS A 543 -20.99 13.27 29.16
C LYS A 543 -21.01 11.77 29.45
N TYR A 544 -21.13 10.96 28.39
CA TYR A 544 -21.17 9.50 28.55
C TYR A 544 -19.86 8.89 29.06
N LYS A 545 -18.71 9.53 28.79
CA LYS A 545 -17.41 9.08 29.31
C LYS A 545 -17.32 9.18 30.84
N LYS A 546 -18.05 10.10 31.47
CA LYS A 546 -18.09 10.27 32.94
C LYS A 546 -18.94 9.20 33.62
N ASP A 547 -19.93 8.67 32.92
CA ASP A 547 -20.87 7.66 33.42
C ASP A 547 -20.40 6.23 33.08
N LYS A 548 -19.22 5.85 33.58
CA LYS A 548 -18.61 4.54 33.28
C LYS A 548 -19.41 3.35 33.84
N GLY A 549 -20.22 3.56 34.87
CA GLY A 549 -21.00 2.50 35.52
C GLY A 549 -22.25 2.09 34.75
N ASN A 550 -22.69 2.87 33.75
CA ASN A 550 -23.90 2.60 32.98
C ASN A 550 -23.57 1.97 31.61
N PRO A 551 -23.98 0.73 31.33
CA PRO A 551 -23.75 0.05 30.05
C PRO A 551 -24.27 0.83 28.82
N SER A 552 -25.43 1.49 28.96
CA SER A 552 -26.01 2.31 27.87
C SER A 552 -25.12 3.51 27.54
N SER A 553 -24.57 4.16 28.57
CA SER A 553 -23.61 5.26 28.40
C SER A 553 -22.31 4.78 27.73
N GLN A 554 -21.81 3.59 28.09
CA GLN A 554 -20.62 3.02 27.44
C GLN A 554 -20.83 2.76 25.94
N ILE A 555 -22.00 2.28 25.52
CA ILE A 555 -22.33 2.10 24.10
C ILE A 555 -22.29 3.44 23.37
N LEU A 556 -22.99 4.44 23.90
CA LEU A 556 -23.11 5.75 23.28
C LEU A 556 -21.76 6.46 23.18
N GLU A 557 -20.89 6.35 24.19
CA GLU A 557 -19.49 6.85 24.14
C GLU A 557 -18.72 6.25 22.96
N LYS A 558 -18.76 4.91 22.82
CA LYS A 558 -18.02 4.19 21.77
C LYS A 558 -18.58 4.48 20.38
N LEU A 559 -19.90 4.54 20.23
CA LEU A 559 -20.56 4.91 18.97
C LEU A 559 -20.21 6.34 18.57
N LEU A 560 -20.27 7.31 19.49
CA LEU A 560 -19.91 8.71 19.24
C LEU A 560 -18.42 8.86 18.86
N LYS A 561 -17.53 8.14 19.54
CA LYS A 561 -16.10 8.10 19.18
C LYS A 561 -15.92 7.69 17.72
N GLU A 562 -16.62 6.65 17.29
CA GLU A 562 -16.55 6.15 15.92
C GLU A 562 -17.30 7.04 14.92
N PHE A 563 -18.39 7.71 15.31
CA PHE A 563 -19.04 8.73 14.49
C PHE A 563 -18.02 9.80 14.14
N VAL A 564 -17.42 10.45 15.15
CA VAL A 564 -16.42 11.51 14.96
C VAL A 564 -15.25 11.04 14.08
N ASN A 565 -14.66 9.88 14.37
CA ASN A 565 -13.51 9.35 13.62
C ASN A 565 -13.85 8.94 12.18
N SER A 566 -15.02 8.35 11.94
CA SER A 566 -15.42 7.85 10.62
C SER A 566 -16.09 8.91 9.74
N PHE A 567 -16.52 10.03 10.33
CA PHE A 567 -17.27 11.10 9.66
C PHE A 567 -16.49 11.71 8.50
N TYR A 568 -15.21 12.08 8.72
CA TYR A 568 -14.34 12.61 7.66
C TYR A 568 -14.25 11.67 6.44
N GLY A 569 -14.16 10.35 6.67
CA GLY A 569 -14.06 9.35 5.61
C GLY A 569 -15.24 9.38 4.63
N LYS A 570 -16.41 9.85 5.07
CA LYS A 570 -17.60 10.02 4.23
C LYS A 570 -17.54 11.26 3.35
N PHE A 571 -16.91 12.35 3.78
CA PHE A 571 -16.63 13.51 2.93
C PHE A 571 -15.65 13.21 1.80
N ALA A 572 -14.67 12.35 2.08
CA ALA A 572 -13.66 11.95 1.11
C ALA A 572 -14.11 10.84 0.14
N GLN A 573 -15.23 10.17 0.43
CA GLN A 573 -15.69 9.00 -0.32
C GLN A 573 -15.93 9.34 -1.79
N GLY A 574 -15.35 8.56 -2.70
CA GLY A 574 -15.55 8.71 -4.15
C GLY A 574 -14.77 9.86 -4.80
N ILE A 575 -13.93 10.62 -4.06
CA ILE A 575 -13.07 11.65 -4.65
C ILE A 575 -11.93 11.02 -5.45
N ASN A 576 -11.17 10.13 -4.80
CA ASN A 576 -10.18 9.29 -5.48
C ASN A 576 -10.88 8.01 -5.94
N PRO A 577 -10.67 7.56 -7.19
CA PRO A 577 -11.32 6.36 -7.71
C PRO A 577 -10.86 5.13 -6.90
N ARG A 578 -11.83 4.40 -6.36
CA ARG A 578 -11.61 3.13 -5.67
C ARG A 578 -12.60 2.13 -6.22
N SER A 579 -12.14 0.95 -6.62
CA SER A 579 -13.03 -0.09 -7.15
C SER A 579 -13.55 -0.97 -6.02
N ILE A 580 -14.84 -1.30 -6.07
CA ILE A 580 -15.53 -2.24 -5.18
C ILE A 580 -16.15 -3.35 -6.02
N TYR A 581 -16.17 -4.57 -5.49
CA TYR A 581 -16.83 -5.70 -6.15
C TYR A 581 -18.34 -5.57 -5.94
N GLN A 582 -19.12 -5.66 -7.01
CA GLN A 582 -20.58 -5.63 -6.97
C GLN A 582 -21.11 -7.05 -7.20
N PRO A 583 -21.67 -7.71 -6.17
CA PRO A 583 -22.21 -9.08 -6.29
C PRO A 583 -23.25 -9.20 -7.41
N THR A 584 -24.10 -8.17 -7.54
CA THR A 584 -25.22 -8.22 -8.48
C THR A 584 -24.82 -8.34 -9.95
N THR A 585 -23.61 -7.91 -10.32
CA THR A 585 -23.12 -7.94 -11.70
C THR A 585 -21.85 -8.75 -11.87
N GLY A 586 -21.21 -9.20 -10.79
CA GLY A 586 -19.89 -9.86 -10.86
C GLY A 586 -18.74 -8.93 -11.26
N GLU A 587 -18.97 -7.61 -11.33
CA GLU A 587 -17.98 -6.65 -11.84
C GLU A 587 -17.36 -5.78 -10.74
N MET A 588 -16.15 -5.25 -11.03
CA MET A 588 -15.56 -4.18 -10.24
C MET A 588 -16.13 -2.83 -10.69
N ARG A 589 -16.85 -2.14 -9.80
CA ARG A 589 -17.37 -0.78 -10.07
C ARG A 589 -16.65 0.26 -9.23
N SER A 590 -16.59 1.50 -9.73
CA SER A 590 -16.06 2.61 -8.93
C SER A 590 -17.01 2.91 -7.77
N LEU A 591 -16.46 3.01 -6.55
CA LEU A 591 -17.19 3.46 -5.37
C LEU A 591 -17.66 4.90 -5.60
N GLY A 592 -18.97 5.10 -5.55
CA GLY A 592 -19.59 6.41 -5.71
C GLY A 592 -19.40 7.33 -4.49
N PRO A 593 -19.72 8.62 -4.65
CA PRO A 593 -19.73 9.58 -3.55
C PRO A 593 -20.79 9.23 -2.50
N SER A 594 -20.58 9.68 -1.27
CA SER A 594 -21.57 9.65 -0.19
C SER A 594 -22.56 10.82 -0.31
N ALA A 595 -23.59 10.82 0.55
CA ALA A 595 -24.54 11.91 0.68
C ALA A 595 -23.93 13.22 1.21
N ILE A 596 -22.69 13.19 1.70
CA ILE A 596 -21.95 14.36 2.19
C ILE A 596 -20.58 14.56 1.51
N THR A 597 -20.25 13.81 0.45
CA THR A 597 -18.96 13.98 -0.26
C THR A 597 -18.77 15.43 -0.71
N GLU A 598 -17.69 16.04 -0.22
CA GLU A 598 -17.31 17.43 -0.51
C GLU A 598 -15.78 17.55 -0.69
N PRO A 599 -15.28 17.59 -1.94
CA PRO A 599 -13.85 17.68 -2.23
C PRO A 599 -13.12 18.86 -1.60
N TYR A 600 -13.79 20.01 -1.48
CA TYR A 600 -13.22 21.21 -0.88
C TYR A 600 -12.82 20.96 0.60
N ILE A 601 -13.75 20.40 1.38
CA ILE A 601 -13.52 20.06 2.78
C ILE A 601 -12.48 18.96 2.91
N ALA A 602 -12.59 17.90 2.13
CA ALA A 602 -11.64 16.79 2.21
C ALA A 602 -10.18 17.23 1.91
N ALA A 603 -10.00 18.12 0.94
CA ALA A 603 -8.69 18.67 0.60
C ALA A 603 -8.16 19.61 1.69
N LEU A 604 -8.95 20.58 2.18
CA LEU A 604 -8.52 21.48 3.26
C LEU A 604 -8.25 20.78 4.58
N THR A 605 -9.12 19.85 4.99
CA THR A 605 -8.94 19.06 6.23
C THR A 605 -7.59 18.33 6.20
N THR A 606 -7.31 17.60 5.11
CA THR A 606 -6.04 16.87 5.01
C THR A 606 -4.84 17.77 4.77
N GLY A 607 -5.02 18.90 4.06
CA GLY A 607 -3.98 19.90 3.83
C GLY A 607 -3.56 20.58 5.13
N LEU A 608 -4.50 20.98 5.98
CA LEU A 608 -4.21 21.55 7.30
C LEU A 608 -3.52 20.53 8.20
N ALA A 609 -4.00 19.29 8.26
CA ALA A 609 -3.34 18.21 9.01
C ALA A 609 -1.89 17.99 8.55
N ARG A 610 -1.63 17.96 7.24
CA ARG A 610 -0.27 17.86 6.68
C ARG A 610 0.58 19.08 6.99
N ALA A 611 0.00 20.28 6.92
CA ALA A 611 0.70 21.52 7.24
C ALA A 611 1.08 21.56 8.73
N ALA A 612 0.17 21.19 9.64
CA ALA A 612 0.44 21.10 11.08
C ALA A 612 1.57 20.11 11.38
N LEU A 613 1.47 18.86 10.89
CA LEU A 613 2.53 17.87 11.10
C LEU A 613 3.88 18.33 10.50
N SER A 614 3.86 19.00 9.36
CA SER A 614 5.08 19.58 8.76
C SER A 614 5.64 20.75 9.58
N ALA A 615 4.77 21.57 10.15
CA ALA A 615 5.15 22.67 11.04
C ALA A 615 5.78 22.14 12.33
N THR A 616 5.27 21.05 12.89
CA THR A 616 5.88 20.39 14.07
C THR A 616 7.27 19.84 13.76
N LEU A 617 7.48 19.27 12.57
CA LEU A 617 8.83 18.85 12.13
C LEU A 617 9.78 20.04 11.97
N MET A 618 9.30 21.17 11.44
CA MET A 618 10.08 22.40 11.31
C MET A 618 10.38 23.02 12.68
N ALA A 619 9.43 22.98 13.63
CA ALA A 619 9.63 23.42 15.00
C ALA A 619 10.73 22.61 15.72
N VAL A 620 10.77 21.29 15.51
CA VAL A 620 11.88 20.44 15.98
C VAL A 620 13.21 20.87 15.36
N GLU A 621 13.24 21.17 14.06
CA GLU A 621 14.45 21.65 13.41
C GLU A 621 14.92 23.00 13.97
N ASP A 622 14.01 23.94 14.23
CA ASP A 622 14.33 25.23 14.83
C ASP A 622 14.80 25.11 16.27
N TYR A 623 14.16 24.25 17.06
CA TYR A 623 14.62 23.91 18.41
C TYR A 623 16.06 23.39 18.41
N ASN A 624 16.40 22.52 17.46
CA ASN A 624 17.74 21.96 17.30
C ASN A 624 18.76 22.97 16.79
N LYS A 625 18.37 23.93 15.93
CA LYS A 625 19.28 24.98 15.42
C LYS A 625 19.84 25.86 16.53
N GLU A 626 19.10 26.07 17.61
CA GLU A 626 19.53 26.82 18.80
C GLU A 626 20.43 26.00 19.73
N ARG A 627 20.56 24.70 19.47
CA ARG A 627 21.33 23.72 20.27
C ARG A 627 22.38 23.00 19.42
N LYS A 628 22.98 23.72 18.47
CA LYS A 628 24.03 23.16 17.59
C LYS A 628 25.28 22.77 18.36
N ASP A 629 25.61 23.53 19.40
CA ASP A 629 26.80 23.33 20.23
C ASP A 629 26.61 22.27 21.32
N THR A 630 25.37 21.78 21.51
CA THR A 630 25.02 20.76 22.50
C THR A 630 24.25 19.59 21.88
N PRO A 631 24.86 18.79 20.97
CA PRO A 631 24.16 17.76 20.19
C PRO A 631 23.34 16.74 21.02
N HIS A 632 23.79 16.41 22.23
CA HIS A 632 23.06 15.52 23.15
C HIS A 632 21.67 16.04 23.54
N SER A 633 21.43 17.35 23.45
CA SER A 633 20.19 18.02 23.84
C SER A 633 19.23 18.20 22.66
N GLN A 634 19.66 17.83 21.45
CA GLN A 634 18.81 17.89 20.26
C GLN A 634 17.76 16.79 20.28
N ILE A 635 16.61 17.07 19.66
CA ILE A 635 15.52 16.13 19.47
C ILE A 635 15.72 15.40 18.14
N HIS A 636 15.63 14.07 18.17
CA HIS A 636 15.68 13.27 16.94
C HIS A 636 14.28 12.90 16.49
N VAL A 637 14.08 12.82 15.18
CA VAL A 637 12.81 12.35 14.59
C VAL A 637 13.09 11.05 13.86
N ILE A 638 12.34 9.99 14.20
CA ILE A 638 12.42 8.69 13.52
C ILE A 638 11.47 8.65 12.32
N SER A 639 10.26 9.17 12.48
CA SER A 639 9.24 9.17 11.43
C SER A 639 8.14 10.19 11.67
N ALA A 640 7.38 10.45 10.62
CA ALA A 640 6.09 11.12 10.69
C ALA A 640 5.04 10.30 9.92
N THR A 641 3.92 9.98 10.55
CA THR A 641 2.87 9.09 10.05
C THR A 641 1.48 9.67 10.22
N THR A 642 0.94 10.24 9.15
CA THR A 642 -0.40 10.81 8.98
C THR A 642 -0.71 12.00 9.89
N ASP A 643 -0.79 11.72 11.17
CA ASP A 643 -1.24 12.54 12.28
C ASP A 643 -0.31 12.46 13.48
N GLY A 644 0.89 11.90 13.34
CA GLY A 644 1.86 11.87 14.43
C GLY A 644 3.31 11.76 14.00
N LEU A 645 4.19 11.84 15.00
CA LEU A 645 5.63 11.73 14.88
C LEU A 645 6.24 10.94 16.03
N LEU A 646 7.30 10.21 15.72
CA LEU A 646 8.10 9.48 16.71
C LEU A 646 9.39 10.28 16.97
N ILE A 647 9.52 10.81 18.18
CA ILE A 647 10.63 11.68 18.59
C ILE A 647 11.49 11.05 19.69
N GLY A 648 12.78 11.35 19.67
CA GLY A 648 13.74 10.93 20.70
C GLY A 648 14.14 12.11 21.57
N LEU A 649 13.78 12.06 22.85
CA LEU A 649 14.16 13.03 23.88
C LEU A 649 15.50 12.63 24.50
N PRO A 650 16.33 13.58 24.98
CA PRO A 650 17.53 13.26 25.75
C PRO A 650 17.16 12.46 27.00
N ASN A 651 17.84 11.34 27.26
CA ASN A 651 17.59 10.52 28.44
C ASN A 651 18.62 10.80 29.56
N PRO A 652 18.21 11.21 30.78
CA PRO A 652 19.07 11.19 31.95
C PRO A 652 19.58 9.77 32.26
N LYS A 653 20.79 9.64 32.81
CA LYS A 653 21.31 8.32 33.21
C LYS A 653 20.41 7.69 34.27
N GLY A 654 19.96 6.45 34.03
CA GLY A 654 19.22 5.64 34.99
C GLY A 654 17.69 5.67 34.86
N TYR A 655 17.15 6.26 33.80
CA TYR A 655 15.70 6.30 33.54
C TYR A 655 15.27 5.18 32.58
N ALA A 656 14.19 4.47 32.90
CA ALA A 656 13.60 3.42 32.07
C ALA A 656 12.11 3.70 31.82
N THR A 657 11.69 3.66 30.56
CA THR A 657 10.32 3.99 30.16
C THR A 657 9.31 3.06 30.85
N ALA A 658 9.64 1.78 30.97
CA ALA A 658 8.77 0.77 31.56
C ALA A 658 8.49 0.99 33.05
N SER A 659 9.42 1.55 33.83
CA SER A 659 9.23 1.78 35.27
C SER A 659 8.38 3.01 35.57
N ASP A 660 8.48 4.04 34.73
CA ASP A 660 7.90 5.36 35.03
C ASP A 660 6.59 5.65 34.28
N TYR A 661 6.37 4.98 33.14
CA TYR A 661 5.22 5.27 32.26
C TYR A 661 4.34 4.06 31.94
N TYR A 662 4.70 2.87 32.39
CA TYR A 662 3.90 1.67 32.20
C TYR A 662 3.47 1.07 33.54
N VAL A 663 2.24 0.56 33.58
CA VAL A 663 1.66 -0.09 34.76
C VAL A 663 1.15 -1.48 34.41
N TRP A 664 1.31 -2.41 35.35
CA TRP A 664 0.71 -3.73 35.27
C TRP A 664 -0.74 -3.65 35.74
N LYS A 665 -1.68 -3.95 34.85
CA LYS A 665 -3.09 -4.11 35.21
C LYS A 665 -3.45 -5.58 35.29
N GLN A 666 -4.02 -5.97 36.43
CA GLN A 666 -4.73 -7.23 36.55
C GLN A 666 -6.02 -7.13 35.75
N ALA A 667 -6.22 -8.05 34.81
CA ALA A 667 -7.50 -8.22 34.16
C ALA A 667 -8.20 -9.42 34.82
N ASP A 668 -9.46 -9.27 35.22
CA ASP A 668 -10.24 -10.31 35.91
C ASP A 668 -10.03 -11.71 35.30
N GLY A 669 -9.23 -12.54 35.98
CA GLY A 669 -8.92 -13.92 35.57
C GLY A 669 -7.95 -14.10 34.39
N LYS A 670 -7.11 -13.12 34.03
CA LYS A 670 -6.05 -13.24 32.99
C LYS A 670 -4.71 -12.69 33.48
N ASP A 671 -3.62 -13.16 32.87
CA ASP A 671 -2.24 -12.67 33.09
C ASP A 671 -2.16 -11.13 33.10
N ASP A 672 -1.24 -10.62 33.92
CA ASP A 672 -0.94 -9.19 34.05
C ASP A 672 -0.67 -8.55 32.69
N ARG A 673 -1.31 -7.40 32.44
CA ARG A 673 -1.13 -6.62 31.20
C ARG A 673 -0.34 -5.36 31.47
N LEU A 674 0.81 -5.24 30.81
CA LEU A 674 1.56 -3.99 30.77
C LEU A 674 0.85 -2.99 29.84
N GLU A 675 0.44 -1.85 30.40
CA GLU A 675 -0.25 -0.76 29.68
C GLU A 675 0.42 0.59 29.98
N LEU A 676 0.44 1.49 29.01
CA LEU A 676 0.88 2.87 29.22
C LEU A 676 -0.09 3.55 30.21
N ILE A 677 0.43 4.35 31.13
CA ILE A 677 -0.39 5.20 32.01
C ILE A 677 -1.29 6.09 31.14
N GLU A 678 -2.52 6.38 31.59
CA GLU A 678 -3.47 7.23 30.87
C GLU A 678 -3.89 8.42 31.72
N GLY A 679 -4.04 9.60 31.12
CA GLY A 679 -4.64 10.77 31.79
C GLY A 679 -3.76 12.01 31.80
N GLU A 680 -4.02 12.93 32.73
CA GLU A 680 -3.23 14.15 32.94
C GLU A 680 -1.80 13.85 33.45
N GLU A 681 -1.58 12.65 33.99
CA GLU A 681 -0.28 12.17 34.45
C GLU A 681 0.76 12.02 33.32
N ILE A 682 0.33 11.87 32.05
CA ILE A 682 1.21 11.71 30.88
C ILE A 682 0.86 12.69 29.75
N SER A 683 0.91 13.99 30.04
CA SER A 683 0.82 15.03 29.00
C SER A 683 2.16 15.20 28.27
N LEU A 684 2.12 15.61 27.00
CA LEU A 684 3.35 15.90 26.25
C LEU A 684 4.14 17.05 26.89
N GLU A 685 3.46 18.04 27.46
CA GLU A 685 4.08 19.17 28.16
C GLU A 685 4.85 18.70 29.40
N ASN A 686 4.25 17.84 30.22
CA ASN A 686 4.88 17.29 31.42
C ASN A 686 6.07 16.41 31.06
N VAL A 687 5.93 15.56 30.04
CA VAL A 687 7.05 14.72 29.55
C VAL A 687 8.17 15.60 29.00
N LEU A 688 7.87 16.60 28.18
CA LEU A 688 8.90 17.50 27.67
C LEU A 688 9.60 18.27 28.80
N ASP A 689 8.88 18.73 29.81
CA ASP A 689 9.46 19.41 30.98
C ASP A 689 10.39 18.48 31.77
N ALA A 690 9.95 17.26 32.06
CA ALA A 690 10.74 16.25 32.76
C ALA A 690 12.08 15.94 32.07
N PHE A 691 12.13 16.05 30.74
CA PHE A 691 13.35 15.84 29.94
C PHE A 691 14.07 17.14 29.53
N GLY A 692 13.76 18.28 30.17
CA GLY A 692 14.44 19.57 29.91
C GLY A 692 14.16 20.15 28.52
N CYS A 693 13.04 19.77 27.92
CA CYS A 693 12.63 20.07 26.54
C CYS A 693 11.38 20.96 26.44
N ALA A 694 10.92 21.59 27.53
CA ALA A 694 9.69 22.41 27.57
C ALA A 694 9.61 23.48 26.47
N ASP A 695 10.73 24.09 26.08
CA ASP A 695 10.77 25.11 25.01
C ASP A 695 10.34 24.58 23.64
N LEU A 696 10.36 23.26 23.42
CA LEU A 696 9.87 22.66 22.17
C LEU A 696 8.39 22.99 21.93
N MET A 697 7.57 23.00 22.98
CA MET A 697 6.15 23.37 22.85
C MET A 697 5.98 24.82 22.40
N LYS A 698 6.83 25.74 22.87
CA LYS A 698 6.86 27.14 22.40
C LYS A 698 7.18 27.20 20.91
N LYS A 699 8.15 26.39 20.43
CA LYS A 699 8.48 26.29 19.00
C LYS A 699 7.34 25.70 18.19
N ILE A 700 6.70 24.64 18.65
CA ILE A 700 5.55 24.01 17.99
C ILE A 700 4.43 25.04 17.84
N MET A 701 4.13 25.78 18.91
CA MET A 701 3.11 26.81 18.92
C MET A 701 3.51 28.08 18.16
N ALA A 702 4.77 28.29 17.79
CA ALA A 702 5.15 29.45 16.95
C ALA A 702 4.60 29.35 15.51
N TYR A 703 4.24 28.14 15.08
CA TYR A 703 3.70 27.90 13.75
C TYR A 703 2.17 27.99 13.71
N LEU A 704 1.65 28.78 12.77
CA LEU A 704 0.22 29.02 12.59
C LEU A 704 -0.62 27.72 12.41
N PRO A 705 -0.24 26.74 11.55
CA PRO A 705 -0.99 25.48 11.43
C PRO A 705 -1.21 24.75 12.77
N ASN A 706 -0.22 24.76 13.66
CA ASN A 706 -0.33 24.13 14.98
C ASN A 706 -1.27 24.91 15.91
N ARG A 707 -1.20 26.25 15.91
CA ARG A 707 -2.17 27.09 16.64
C ARG A 707 -3.59 26.86 16.14
N GLN A 708 -3.80 26.72 14.83
CA GLN A 708 -5.10 26.40 14.24
C GLN A 708 -5.64 25.05 14.74
N MET A 709 -4.79 24.04 14.85
CA MET A 709 -5.17 22.73 15.39
C MET A 709 -5.50 22.81 16.89
N CYS A 710 -4.67 23.51 17.68
CA CYS A 710 -4.89 23.73 19.10
C CYS A 710 -6.22 24.48 19.37
N ASN A 711 -6.47 25.58 18.65
CA ASN A 711 -7.72 26.34 18.76
C ASN A 711 -8.94 25.46 18.40
N ALA A 712 -8.96 24.81 17.24
CA ALA A 712 -10.08 23.95 16.90
C ALA A 712 -10.31 22.83 17.92
N ARG A 713 -9.23 22.29 18.50
CA ARG A 713 -9.35 21.29 19.56
C ARG A 713 -10.03 21.87 20.80
N TYR A 714 -9.63 23.07 21.21
CA TYR A 714 -10.25 23.78 22.31
C TYR A 714 -11.73 24.06 22.04
N GLU A 715 -12.10 24.55 20.86
CA GLU A 715 -13.51 24.80 20.52
C GLU A 715 -14.37 23.52 20.50
N LEU A 716 -13.76 22.37 20.15
CA LEU A 716 -14.45 21.09 20.13
C LEU A 716 -14.59 20.43 21.51
N THR A 717 -13.62 20.65 22.39
CA THR A 717 -13.44 19.81 23.60
C THR A 717 -13.24 20.56 24.89
N GLU A 718 -13.05 21.88 24.82
CA GLU A 718 -12.70 22.77 25.94
C GLU A 718 -11.35 22.41 26.60
N LYS A 719 -10.51 21.64 25.88
CA LYS A 719 -9.17 21.21 26.26
C LYS A 719 -8.12 21.81 25.34
N GLN A 720 -7.02 22.29 25.92
CA GLN A 720 -5.91 22.86 25.14
C GLN A 720 -4.98 21.76 24.58
N GLU A 721 -5.00 20.55 25.15
CA GLU A 721 -4.17 19.44 24.69
C GLU A 721 -4.63 18.92 23.32
N PHE A 722 -3.85 19.24 22.29
CA PHE A 722 -4.08 18.86 20.90
C PHE A 722 -3.10 17.80 20.38
N LEU A 723 -2.05 17.52 21.15
CA LEU A 723 -1.11 16.42 20.94
C LEU A 723 -1.25 15.43 22.11
N GLU A 724 -1.23 14.13 21.82
CA GLU A 724 -1.32 13.04 22.80
C GLU A 724 -0.19 12.04 22.61
N ILE A 725 0.29 11.45 23.71
CA ILE A 725 1.29 10.38 23.67
C ILE A 725 0.56 9.05 23.46
N LYS A 726 0.94 8.31 22.42
CA LYS A 726 0.38 6.99 22.09
C LYS A 726 1.15 5.85 22.69
N ASN A 727 2.47 5.95 22.67
CA ASN A 727 3.40 4.94 23.15
C ASN A 727 4.73 5.61 23.54
N MET A 728 5.51 4.91 24.35
CA MET A 728 6.91 5.26 24.60
C MET A 728 7.79 4.01 24.48
N ALA A 729 9.08 4.19 24.28
CA ALA A 729 10.05 3.10 24.19
C ALA A 729 11.47 3.54 24.58
N ASP A 730 12.27 2.59 25.08
CA ASP A 730 13.68 2.81 25.42
C ASP A 730 14.58 2.65 24.19
N GLU A 731 14.23 1.74 23.29
CA GLU A 731 14.89 1.58 21.99
C GLU A 731 13.87 1.52 20.85
N VAL A 732 14.25 2.02 19.68
CA VAL A 732 13.45 1.88 18.45
C VAL A 732 14.25 1.15 17.37
N ILE A 733 13.62 0.15 16.78
CA ILE A 733 14.07 -0.49 15.54
C ILE A 733 13.20 0.04 14.40
N SER A 734 13.77 0.87 13.54
CA SER A 734 13.08 1.47 12.38
C SER A 734 13.55 0.85 11.09
N VAL A 735 12.64 0.28 10.31
CA VAL A 735 12.98 -0.32 9.01
C VAL A 735 12.46 0.51 7.84
N LYS A 736 11.23 1.01 7.96
CA LYS A 736 10.52 1.79 6.95
C LYS A 736 9.45 2.63 7.64
N THR A 737 8.86 3.59 6.93
CA THR A 737 7.83 4.50 7.49
C THR A 737 6.72 3.76 8.29
N ARG A 738 6.27 2.58 7.83
CA ARG A 738 5.30 1.74 8.52
C ARG A 738 5.92 0.38 8.83
N GLY A 739 6.81 0.36 9.81
CA GLY A 739 7.57 -0.79 10.26
C GLY A 739 8.57 -0.39 11.33
N GLN A 740 8.05 -0.16 12.54
CA GLN A 740 8.81 0.30 13.70
C GLN A 740 8.41 -0.51 14.93
N ILE A 741 9.42 -0.95 15.67
CA ILE A 741 9.32 -1.70 16.92
C ILE A 741 9.91 -0.80 18.01
N GLY A 742 9.17 -0.60 19.09
CA GLY A 742 9.69 -0.01 20.32
C GLY A 742 10.01 -1.14 21.29
N LEU A 743 11.23 -1.18 21.82
CA LEU A 743 11.62 -2.12 22.87
C LEU A 743 11.59 -1.39 24.22
N LEU A 744 11.06 -2.08 25.22
CA LEU A 744 11.01 -1.63 26.61
C LEU A 744 12.09 -2.32 27.42
N ASP A 745 12.76 -1.56 28.28
CA ASP A 745 13.75 -2.08 29.22
C ASP A 745 13.04 -2.80 30.38
N THR A 746 12.78 -4.10 30.16
CA THR A 746 12.13 -5.02 31.09
C THR A 746 12.86 -6.36 31.07
N PRO A 747 12.80 -7.17 32.14
CA PRO A 747 13.45 -8.49 32.17
C PRO A 747 13.06 -9.39 30.99
N GLU A 748 11.80 -9.34 30.56
CA GLU A 748 11.27 -10.13 29.42
C GLU A 748 11.42 -9.44 28.06
N GLN A 749 12.04 -8.25 28.00
CA GLN A 749 12.24 -7.43 26.79
C GLN A 749 10.93 -7.21 26.00
N HIS A 750 9.90 -6.74 26.70
CA HIS A 750 8.62 -6.39 26.10
C HIS A 750 8.76 -5.42 24.93
N ALA A 751 7.89 -5.56 23.91
CA ALA A 751 7.91 -4.69 22.74
C ALA A 751 6.55 -4.08 22.42
N THR A 752 6.57 -2.82 22.00
CA THR A 752 5.43 -2.11 21.41
C THR A 752 5.58 -2.04 19.89
N ILE A 753 4.48 -2.19 19.15
CA ILE A 753 4.48 -1.94 17.71
C ILE A 753 4.09 -0.49 17.47
N LEU A 754 5.09 0.39 17.41
CA LEU A 754 4.94 1.82 17.13
C LEU A 754 4.37 2.05 15.72
N ALA A 755 4.81 1.25 14.74
CA ALA A 755 4.22 1.27 13.39
C ALA A 755 4.20 -0.11 12.74
N ARG A 756 3.00 -0.58 12.36
CA ARG A 756 2.81 -1.95 11.83
C ARG A 756 3.53 -2.20 10.50
N PHE A 757 4.25 -3.32 10.41
CA PHE A 757 5.04 -3.77 9.24
C PHE A 757 4.23 -4.19 8.01
N GLY A 758 2.91 -4.35 8.13
CA GLY A 758 2.04 -4.88 7.08
C GLY A 758 2.16 -6.40 6.86
N HIS A 759 2.90 -7.08 7.73
CA HIS A 759 2.99 -8.54 7.81
C HIS A 759 2.14 -9.06 8.98
N LYS A 760 1.77 -10.34 8.92
CA LYS A 760 1.11 -11.05 10.02
C LYS A 760 2.01 -12.24 10.34
N PRO A 761 2.84 -12.18 11.39
CA PRO A 761 3.67 -13.30 11.79
C PRO A 761 2.81 -14.57 11.96
N PRO A 762 3.27 -15.74 11.46
CA PRO A 762 2.55 -16.99 11.61
C PRO A 762 2.79 -17.57 13.02
N LEU A 763 2.31 -16.89 14.07
CA LEU A 763 2.60 -17.27 15.46
C LEU A 763 2.17 -18.71 15.80
N SER A 764 1.17 -19.26 15.10
CA SER A 764 0.75 -20.67 15.26
C SER A 764 1.78 -21.68 14.74
N GLU A 765 2.74 -21.24 13.93
CA GLU A 765 3.87 -22.04 13.44
C GLU A 765 5.14 -21.78 14.25
N GLU A 766 5.21 -20.66 15.00
CA GLU A 766 6.42 -20.26 15.75
C GLU A 766 6.32 -20.58 17.26
N ILE A 767 5.11 -20.69 17.81
CA ILE A 767 4.87 -21.08 19.20
C ILE A 767 4.44 -22.55 19.21
N GLU A 768 5.33 -23.43 19.68
CA GLU A 768 5.11 -24.88 19.70
C GLU A 768 4.07 -25.31 20.76
N ASP A 769 4.07 -24.65 21.92
CA ASP A 769 3.14 -24.94 23.01
C ASP A 769 1.75 -24.34 22.75
N PRO A 770 0.68 -25.17 22.63
CA PRO A 770 -0.68 -24.69 22.41
C PRO A 770 -1.24 -23.82 23.55
N GLU A 771 -0.80 -24.03 24.79
CA GLU A 771 -1.24 -23.24 25.93
C GLU A 771 -0.60 -21.84 25.90
N GLU A 772 0.70 -21.75 25.66
CA GLU A 772 1.39 -20.49 25.43
C GLU A 772 0.82 -19.72 24.22
N TYR A 773 0.55 -20.41 23.10
CA TYR A 773 -0.08 -19.79 21.94
C TYR A 773 -1.45 -19.18 22.29
N ARG A 774 -2.26 -19.92 23.07
CA ARG A 774 -3.56 -19.42 23.56
C ARG A 774 -3.36 -18.21 24.46
N ARG A 775 -2.45 -18.29 25.42
CA ARG A 775 -2.10 -17.20 26.35
C ARG A 775 -1.73 -15.91 25.61
N VAL A 776 -0.80 -15.97 24.66
CA VAL A 776 -0.36 -14.83 23.84
C VAL A 776 -1.52 -14.23 23.04
N MET A 777 -2.33 -15.09 22.40
CA MET A 777 -3.46 -14.64 21.59
C MET A 777 -4.59 -14.01 22.43
N GLU A 778 -4.78 -14.48 23.67
CA GLU A 778 -5.77 -13.99 24.60
C GLU A 778 -5.34 -12.72 25.36
N ALA A 779 -4.07 -12.63 25.74
CA ALA A 779 -3.48 -11.44 26.36
C ALA A 779 -3.54 -10.26 25.38
N GLY A 780 -3.15 -10.49 24.12
CA GLY A 780 -3.09 -9.43 23.12
C GLY A 780 -2.09 -8.33 23.51
N GLY A 781 -2.37 -7.08 23.13
CA GLY A 781 -1.62 -5.92 23.59
C GLY A 781 -0.10 -6.05 23.42
N ILE A 782 0.65 -5.64 24.45
CA ILE A 782 2.12 -5.70 24.48
C ILE A 782 2.62 -7.14 24.41
N VAL A 783 2.00 -8.10 25.09
CA VAL A 783 2.41 -9.53 25.07
C VAL A 783 2.44 -10.08 23.65
N ARG A 784 1.36 -9.89 22.89
CA ARG A 784 1.33 -10.29 21.47
C ARG A 784 2.30 -9.48 20.61
N ASN A 785 2.41 -8.17 20.86
CA ASN A 785 3.33 -7.32 20.13
C ASN A 785 4.79 -7.77 20.33
N THR A 786 5.16 -8.28 21.50
CA THR A 786 6.47 -8.87 21.80
C THR A 786 6.75 -10.06 20.89
N GLU A 787 5.84 -11.03 20.81
CA GLU A 787 6.02 -12.21 19.94
C GLU A 787 6.03 -11.85 18.45
N ASP A 788 5.12 -10.95 18.03
CA ASP A 788 5.12 -10.42 16.67
C ASP A 788 6.47 -9.73 16.35
N SER A 789 7.07 -9.03 17.32
CA SER A 789 8.34 -8.31 17.17
C SER A 789 9.54 -9.26 17.13
N LYS A 790 9.61 -10.25 18.02
CA LYS A 790 10.65 -11.30 18.00
C LYS A 790 10.73 -11.96 16.62
N TRP A 791 9.58 -12.31 16.04
CA TRP A 791 9.54 -12.87 14.70
C TRP A 791 10.11 -11.90 13.66
N ILE A 792 9.68 -10.63 13.65
CA ILE A 792 10.16 -9.64 12.68
C ILE A 792 11.67 -9.40 12.83
N ILE A 793 12.17 -9.28 14.06
CA ILE A 793 13.58 -9.08 14.37
C ILE A 793 14.41 -10.27 13.87
N LYS A 794 13.99 -11.51 14.13
CA LYS A 794 14.61 -12.74 13.60
C LYS A 794 14.74 -12.69 12.07
N GLN A 795 13.73 -12.18 11.36
CA GLN A 795 13.83 -12.02 9.90
C GLN A 795 14.84 -10.95 9.48
N MET A 796 14.96 -9.86 10.24
CA MET A 796 15.93 -8.79 9.97
C MET A 796 17.37 -9.26 10.24
N GLU A 797 17.59 -9.98 11.34
CA GLU A 797 18.90 -10.51 11.72
C GLU A 797 19.43 -11.51 10.68
N ARG A 798 18.56 -12.37 10.15
CA ARG A 798 18.92 -13.28 9.05
C ARG A 798 19.46 -12.55 7.82
N ILE A 799 18.85 -11.41 7.47
CA ILE A 799 19.31 -10.57 6.36
C ILE A 799 20.66 -9.92 6.69
N ALA A 800 20.82 -9.43 7.93
CA ALA A 800 22.07 -8.84 8.40
C ALA A 800 23.23 -9.85 8.42
N GLN A 801 22.94 -11.13 8.68
CA GLN A 801 23.90 -12.25 8.61
C GLN A 801 24.22 -12.71 7.17
N GLY A 802 23.82 -11.95 6.15
CA GLY A 802 24.21 -12.21 4.76
C GLY A 802 23.25 -13.08 3.95
N ARG A 803 22.07 -13.46 4.49
CA ARG A 803 21.04 -14.12 3.69
C ARG A 803 20.28 -13.10 2.84
N GLU A 804 20.59 -13.06 1.56
CA GLU A 804 20.02 -12.07 0.63
C GLU A 804 18.67 -12.48 0.04
N ASP A 805 18.27 -13.76 0.12
CA ASP A 805 17.04 -14.24 -0.50
C ASP A 805 15.77 -13.71 0.19
N LEU A 806 14.75 -13.41 -0.61
CA LEU A 806 13.42 -13.03 -0.15
C LEU A 806 12.71 -14.26 0.41
N ASP A 807 12.64 -14.33 1.73
CA ASP A 807 11.92 -15.40 2.40
C ASP A 807 10.40 -15.30 2.19
N THR A 808 9.72 -16.44 2.32
CA THR A 808 8.27 -16.53 2.30
C THR A 808 7.75 -17.21 3.53
N TYR A 809 6.69 -16.66 4.11
CA TYR A 809 6.01 -17.25 5.26
C TYR A 809 4.57 -17.60 4.89
N SER A 810 3.99 -18.53 5.65
CA SER A 810 2.59 -18.92 5.51
C SER A 810 1.69 -17.77 5.95
N PHE A 811 0.87 -17.28 5.03
CA PHE A 811 -0.11 -16.24 5.31
C PHE A 811 -1.50 -16.83 5.19
N ILE A 812 -2.15 -16.97 6.35
CA ILE A 812 -3.49 -17.53 6.46
C ILE A 812 -4.51 -16.39 6.33
N THR A 813 -5.44 -16.56 5.40
CA THR A 813 -6.61 -15.69 5.23
C THR A 813 -7.84 -16.52 4.98
N LEU A 814 -9.03 -16.02 5.30
CA LEU A 814 -10.26 -16.67 4.85
C LEU A 814 -10.50 -16.39 3.36
N SER A 815 -11.13 -17.35 2.67
CA SER A 815 -11.67 -17.14 1.32
C SER A 815 -12.51 -15.87 1.26
N THR A 816 -12.29 -15.03 0.25
CA THR A 816 -13.10 -13.82 0.09
C THR A 816 -14.44 -14.15 -0.53
N PHE A 817 -15.46 -13.34 -0.25
CA PHE A 817 -16.78 -13.48 -0.87
C PHE A 817 -16.72 -13.58 -2.40
N ARG A 818 -15.85 -12.79 -3.04
CA ARG A 818 -15.62 -12.88 -4.48
C ARG A 818 -15.08 -14.25 -4.90
N LYS A 819 -14.07 -14.79 -4.21
CA LYS A 819 -13.54 -16.13 -4.52
C LYS A 819 -14.59 -17.22 -4.33
N MET A 820 -15.48 -17.07 -3.34
CA MET A 820 -16.58 -18.00 -3.14
C MET A 820 -17.56 -17.98 -4.33
N ILE A 821 -18.01 -16.80 -4.77
CA ILE A 821 -18.88 -16.68 -5.96
C ILE A 821 -18.17 -17.20 -7.22
N ASP A 822 -16.93 -16.76 -7.47
CA ASP A 822 -16.15 -17.15 -8.66
C ASP A 822 -15.91 -18.68 -8.70
N SER A 823 -16.08 -19.39 -7.57
CA SER A 823 -15.92 -20.85 -7.49
C SER A 823 -17.15 -21.64 -7.91
N ASN A 824 -18.29 -21.00 -8.19
CA ASN A 824 -19.56 -21.66 -8.54
C ASN A 824 -19.92 -22.82 -7.58
N GLY A 825 -19.98 -22.52 -6.29
CA GLY A 825 -20.38 -23.52 -5.31
C GLY A 825 -19.27 -24.50 -4.88
N GLN A 826 -18.03 -24.38 -5.37
CA GLN A 826 -16.94 -25.33 -5.04
C GLN A 826 -16.12 -24.95 -3.79
N MET A 827 -16.13 -23.67 -3.40
CA MET A 827 -15.33 -23.15 -2.29
C MET A 827 -16.21 -22.45 -1.24
N ASP A 828 -15.97 -22.70 0.04
CA ASP A 828 -16.64 -22.00 1.14
C ASP A 828 -15.70 -20.96 1.79
N MET A 829 -16.15 -20.37 2.90
CA MET A 829 -15.33 -19.50 3.72
C MET A 829 -14.39 -20.35 4.57
N VAL A 830 -13.27 -20.77 3.97
CA VAL A 830 -12.26 -21.66 4.56
C VAL A 830 -10.91 -20.98 4.70
N LYS A 831 -10.02 -21.57 5.52
CA LYS A 831 -8.64 -21.09 5.66
C LYS A 831 -7.89 -21.27 4.32
N GLN A 832 -7.42 -20.17 3.77
CA GLN A 832 -6.53 -20.12 2.60
C GLN A 832 -5.10 -19.83 3.07
N ILE A 833 -4.24 -20.81 2.91
CA ILE A 833 -2.80 -20.67 3.13
C ILE A 833 -2.17 -20.19 1.83
N SER A 834 -1.49 -19.06 1.89
CA SER A 834 -0.73 -18.51 0.77
C SER A 834 0.68 -18.17 1.23
N LYS A 835 1.71 -18.48 0.42
CA LYS A 835 3.07 -18.01 0.73
C LYS A 835 3.16 -16.52 0.40
N ARG A 836 3.59 -15.71 1.37
CA ARG A 836 3.85 -14.28 1.19
C ARG A 836 5.31 -13.96 1.37
N LYS A 837 5.86 -13.17 0.44
CA LYS A 837 7.21 -12.63 0.55
C LYS A 837 7.28 -11.62 1.67
N ILE A 838 8.29 -11.76 2.53
CA ILE A 838 8.59 -10.74 3.52
C ILE A 838 9.07 -9.45 2.84
N ASN A 839 8.79 -8.30 3.47
CA ASN A 839 9.27 -7.01 3.01
C ASN A 839 9.77 -6.17 4.19
N THR A 840 11.07 -6.27 4.43
CA THR A 840 11.86 -5.45 5.34
C THR A 840 12.72 -4.42 4.59
N ASP A 841 12.42 -4.14 3.31
CA ASP A 841 13.16 -3.12 2.56
C ASP A 841 12.79 -1.73 3.07
N PHE A 842 13.80 -0.85 3.11
CA PHE A 842 13.58 0.59 3.25
C PHE A 842 12.66 1.10 2.14
N ASP A 843 11.77 2.05 2.44
CA ASP A 843 10.76 2.48 1.46
C ASP A 843 11.33 3.36 0.34
N TRP A 844 12.53 3.92 0.51
CA TRP A 844 13.19 4.80 -0.45
C TRP A 844 12.34 6.00 -0.87
N LYS A 845 11.42 6.46 -0.01
CA LYS A 845 10.77 7.77 -0.18
C LYS A 845 11.70 8.93 0.13
N ARG A 846 12.73 8.63 0.93
CA ARG A 846 13.84 9.51 1.27
C ARG A 846 15.16 8.86 0.84
N LYS A 847 16.20 9.66 0.69
CA LYS A 847 17.53 9.25 0.24
C LYS A 847 18.38 8.88 1.45
N LEU A 848 18.93 7.67 1.47
CA LEU A 848 20.04 7.33 2.37
C LEU A 848 21.34 7.81 1.72
N VAL A 849 22.26 8.34 2.52
CA VAL A 849 23.56 8.85 2.06
C VAL A 849 24.68 8.15 2.80
N GLU A 850 25.81 7.96 2.13
CA GLU A 850 27.05 7.55 2.80
C GLU A 850 27.64 8.74 3.53
N ASP A 851 28.12 8.49 4.74
CA ASP A 851 28.90 9.44 5.52
C ASP A 851 30.33 9.43 4.98
N GLU A 852 30.76 10.57 4.42
CA GLU A 852 32.08 10.73 3.82
C GLU A 852 33.23 10.50 4.81
N SER A 853 33.00 10.71 6.11
CA SER A 853 34.02 10.56 7.15
C SER A 853 34.22 9.11 7.60
N THR A 854 33.17 8.29 7.53
CA THR A 854 33.19 6.89 8.01
C THR A 854 33.06 5.86 6.90
N GLY A 855 32.68 6.28 5.68
CA GLY A 855 32.36 5.40 4.56
C GLY A 855 31.12 4.52 4.76
N LYS A 856 30.38 4.71 5.88
CA LYS A 856 29.18 3.93 6.23
C LYS A 856 27.92 4.65 5.81
N ILE A 857 26.85 3.91 5.56
CA ILE A 857 25.54 4.49 5.25
C ILE A 857 25.00 5.18 6.50
N SER A 858 24.66 6.46 6.37
CA SER A 858 23.97 7.21 7.40
C SER A 858 22.62 6.58 7.71
N HIS A 859 22.36 6.39 8.99
CA HIS A 859 21.04 5.98 9.48
C HIS A 859 19.98 7.05 9.24
N PHE A 860 20.35 8.33 9.09
CA PHE A 860 19.43 9.41 8.82
C PHE A 860 19.22 9.63 7.32
N SER A 861 17.97 9.84 6.92
CA SER A 861 17.60 10.03 5.52
C SER A 861 17.36 11.50 5.15
N LEU A 862 17.82 11.88 3.96
CA LEU A 862 17.66 13.21 3.39
C LEU A 862 16.51 13.24 2.35
N PRO A 863 15.88 14.39 2.08
CA PRO A 863 14.93 14.48 0.99
C PRO A 863 15.64 14.33 -0.36
N TYR A 864 14.93 13.84 -1.37
CA TYR A 864 15.42 13.87 -2.74
C TYR A 864 15.31 15.28 -3.33
N GLN A 865 16.18 15.61 -4.30
CA GLN A 865 16.03 16.86 -5.04
C GLN A 865 14.70 16.89 -5.79
N THR A 866 14.39 15.82 -6.54
CA THR A 866 13.14 15.66 -7.28
C THR A 866 12.55 14.26 -7.12
N VAL A 867 11.29 14.08 -7.52
CA VAL A 867 10.70 12.73 -7.62
C VAL A 867 11.43 11.86 -8.63
N SER A 868 12.01 12.43 -9.68
CA SER A 868 12.79 11.69 -10.68
C SER A 868 14.03 11.02 -10.06
N ASP A 869 14.72 11.70 -9.14
CA ASP A 869 15.90 11.15 -8.45
C ASP A 869 15.54 9.98 -7.53
N MET A 870 14.37 10.08 -6.88
CA MET A 870 13.81 9.00 -6.08
C MET A 870 13.49 7.76 -6.94
N LEU A 871 12.98 7.95 -8.15
CA LEU A 871 12.68 6.85 -9.07
C LEU A 871 13.92 6.05 -9.49
N LEU A 872 15.11 6.67 -9.54
CA LEU A 872 16.36 5.97 -9.82
C LEU A 872 16.65 4.88 -8.77
N HIS A 873 16.48 5.21 -7.49
CA HIS A 873 16.71 4.30 -6.36
C HIS A 873 15.61 3.24 -6.29
N ARG A 874 14.33 3.65 -6.39
CA ARG A 874 13.20 2.70 -6.45
C ARG A 874 13.31 1.71 -7.60
N GLY A 875 13.82 2.14 -8.76
CA GLY A 875 14.07 1.26 -9.90
C GLY A 875 15.08 0.15 -9.56
N GLN A 876 16.11 0.44 -8.76
CA GLN A 876 17.06 -0.58 -8.29
C GLN A 876 16.42 -1.55 -7.32
N VAL A 877 15.68 -1.04 -6.33
CA VAL A 877 14.94 -1.85 -5.35
C VAL A 877 14.06 -2.88 -6.06
N GLU A 878 13.28 -2.44 -7.05
CA GLU A 878 12.42 -3.34 -7.80
C GLU A 878 13.17 -4.37 -8.62
N THR A 879 14.34 -3.99 -9.14
CA THR A 879 15.20 -4.92 -9.88
C THR A 879 15.80 -5.97 -8.96
N ILE A 880 16.27 -5.58 -7.76
CA ILE A 880 16.79 -6.51 -6.74
C ILE A 880 15.69 -7.49 -6.32
N ARG A 881 14.51 -6.98 -5.97
CA ARG A 881 13.37 -7.82 -5.56
C ARG A 881 12.88 -8.76 -6.65
N LYS A 882 12.91 -8.32 -7.92
CA LYS A 882 12.55 -9.19 -9.07
C LYS A 882 13.50 -10.38 -9.20
N ASN A 883 14.75 -10.23 -8.78
CA ASN A 883 15.73 -11.31 -8.76
C ASN A 883 15.61 -12.22 -7.53
N GLY A 884 14.59 -12.01 -6.68
CA GLY A 884 14.40 -12.82 -5.49
C GLY A 884 15.22 -12.37 -4.29
N GLN A 885 15.89 -11.21 -4.35
CA GLN A 885 16.74 -10.71 -3.28
C GLN A 885 16.09 -9.57 -2.49
N THR A 886 16.46 -9.41 -1.23
CA THR A 886 16.11 -8.28 -0.36
C THR A 886 16.89 -7.03 -0.81
N ALA A 887 16.23 -5.88 -0.92
CA ALA A 887 16.87 -4.66 -1.41
C ALA A 887 17.56 -3.91 -0.28
N GLN A 888 18.72 -4.42 0.16
CA GLN A 888 19.51 -3.78 1.21
C GLN A 888 20.00 -2.38 0.80
N PRO A 889 20.08 -1.42 1.75
CA PRO A 889 20.55 -0.06 1.49
C PRO A 889 21.83 0.04 0.67
N GLN A 890 22.87 -0.67 1.10
CA GLN A 890 24.17 -0.75 0.42
C GLN A 890 24.08 -1.26 -1.01
N MET A 891 23.31 -2.31 -1.26
CA MET A 891 23.14 -2.84 -2.62
C MET A 891 22.46 -1.83 -3.54
N VAL A 892 21.49 -1.07 -3.02
CA VAL A 892 20.77 -0.06 -3.81
C VAL A 892 21.67 1.14 -4.08
N LEU A 893 22.33 1.70 -3.07
CA LEU A 893 23.25 2.84 -3.23
C LEU A 893 24.38 2.47 -4.17
N HIS A 894 25.03 1.33 -3.94
CA HIS A 894 26.05 0.81 -4.83
C HIS A 894 25.52 0.62 -6.24
N ARG A 895 24.32 0.05 -6.45
CA ARG A 895 23.74 -0.08 -7.81
C ARG A 895 23.38 1.26 -8.43
N VAL A 896 23.10 2.30 -7.66
CA VAL A 896 22.90 3.65 -8.19
C VAL A 896 24.25 4.28 -8.57
N GLN A 897 25.25 4.20 -7.68
CA GLN A 897 26.62 4.67 -7.90
C GLN A 897 27.27 3.95 -9.09
N VAL A 898 27.16 2.63 -9.14
CA VAL A 898 27.72 1.76 -10.18
C VAL A 898 26.86 1.74 -11.43
N LYS A 899 25.63 2.27 -11.48
CA LYS A 899 24.89 2.46 -12.75
C LYS A 899 25.35 3.67 -13.55
N GLY A 900 26.67 3.79 -13.68
CA GLY A 900 27.38 4.15 -14.92
C GLY A 900 28.13 2.95 -15.58
N ASN A 901 28.16 1.77 -14.97
CA ASN A 901 28.88 0.56 -15.39
C ASN A 901 28.02 -0.70 -15.23
N SER A 902 27.91 -1.46 -16.32
CA SER A 902 27.14 -2.69 -16.44
C SER A 902 27.89 -3.92 -15.89
N LEU A 903 28.14 -3.97 -14.57
CA LEU A 903 28.57 -5.20 -13.89
C LEU A 903 27.38 -5.80 -13.12
N ARG A 904 26.94 -6.99 -13.55
CA ARG A 904 26.03 -7.83 -12.77
C ARG A 904 26.86 -8.55 -11.72
N PHE A 905 26.93 -8.03 -10.50
CA PHE A 905 27.50 -8.77 -9.38
C PHE A 905 26.65 -9.99 -9.02
N ARG A 906 27.30 -11.14 -8.78
CA ARG A 906 26.73 -12.30 -8.06
C ARG A 906 27.54 -12.44 -6.76
N GLY A 907 26.89 -12.61 -5.61
CA GLY A 907 27.54 -12.61 -4.29
C GLY A 907 28.70 -13.62 -4.15
N GLY A 908 29.67 -13.33 -3.27
CA GLY A 908 30.88 -14.15 -3.09
C GLY A 908 30.70 -15.32 -2.11
N GLN A 909 30.14 -16.44 -2.57
CA GLN A 909 30.15 -17.70 -1.80
C GLN A 909 31.36 -18.58 -2.18
N PRO A 910 31.96 -19.33 -1.24
CA PRO A 910 33.06 -20.27 -1.48
C PRO A 910 32.83 -21.21 -2.68
N LEU A 911 31.61 -21.74 -2.80
CA LEU A 911 31.24 -22.67 -3.87
C LEU A 911 31.35 -22.03 -5.26
N MET A 912 31.09 -20.72 -5.36
CA MET A 912 31.19 -20.00 -6.62
C MET A 912 32.63 -19.69 -6.98
N VAL A 913 33.46 -19.31 -6.00
CA VAL A 913 34.92 -19.14 -6.18
C VAL A 913 35.54 -20.46 -6.66
N ALA A 914 35.24 -21.59 -6.01
CA ALA A 914 35.78 -22.88 -6.39
C ALA A 914 35.30 -23.36 -7.77
N ARG A 915 34.00 -23.16 -8.10
CA ARG A 915 33.49 -23.44 -9.46
C ARG A 915 34.14 -22.56 -10.51
N LEU A 916 34.39 -21.29 -10.17
CA LEU A 916 35.11 -20.38 -11.05
C LEU A 916 36.54 -20.93 -11.19
N PHE A 917 37.34 -20.95 -10.14
CA PHE A 917 38.70 -21.52 -10.14
C PHE A 917 38.82 -22.81 -10.98
N LEU A 918 37.97 -23.83 -10.75
CA LEU A 918 37.94 -25.07 -11.54
C LEU A 918 37.68 -24.87 -13.04
N ARG A 919 36.74 -23.99 -13.42
CA ARG A 919 36.54 -23.64 -14.84
C ARG A 919 37.78 -22.98 -15.42
N GLY A 920 38.41 -22.10 -14.65
CA GLY A 920 39.65 -21.45 -15.05
C GLY A 920 40.75 -22.46 -15.32
N VAL A 921 40.92 -23.44 -14.45
CA VAL A 921 41.88 -24.53 -14.60
C VAL A 921 41.55 -25.43 -15.80
N VAL A 922 40.33 -25.98 -15.85
CA VAL A 922 39.94 -26.97 -16.87
C VAL A 922 39.87 -26.36 -18.27
N GLN A 923 39.59 -25.06 -18.39
CA GLN A 923 39.57 -24.34 -19.67
C GLN A 923 40.91 -23.65 -20.00
N LYS A 924 41.97 -23.95 -19.23
CA LYS A 924 43.33 -23.44 -19.44
C LYS A 924 43.50 -21.92 -19.32
N HIS A 925 42.62 -21.26 -18.57
CA HIS A 925 42.76 -19.85 -18.18
C HIS A 925 43.63 -19.66 -16.93
N ILE A 926 43.71 -20.68 -16.07
CA ILE A 926 44.61 -20.75 -14.90
C ILE A 926 45.62 -21.86 -15.19
N GLN A 927 46.90 -21.53 -15.20
CA GLN A 927 47.96 -22.52 -15.33
C GLN A 927 48.20 -23.20 -13.97
N VAL A 928 48.22 -24.53 -13.99
CA VAL A 928 48.41 -25.41 -12.83
C VAL A 928 49.52 -26.41 -13.12
N GLN A 929 50.20 -26.91 -12.09
CA GLN A 929 51.21 -27.96 -12.21
C GLN A 929 50.56 -29.35 -12.16
N LEU A 930 49.72 -29.67 -13.15
CA LEU A 930 49.05 -30.96 -13.28
C LEU A 930 49.15 -31.48 -14.72
N PRO A 931 49.22 -32.82 -14.93
CA PRO A 931 49.08 -33.40 -16.25
C PRO A 931 47.70 -33.09 -16.84
N ASP A 932 47.65 -32.67 -18.10
CA ASP A 932 46.40 -32.57 -18.84
C ASP A 932 45.74 -33.96 -18.84
N GLU A 933 44.54 -34.10 -18.24
CA GLU A 933 43.60 -35.25 -18.32
C GLU A 933 43.39 -36.21 -17.12
N CYS A 934 43.41 -35.75 -15.85
CA CYS A 934 42.84 -36.54 -14.72
C CYS A 934 41.76 -35.79 -13.90
N PHE A 935 40.52 -35.75 -14.39
CA PHE A 935 39.38 -35.13 -13.67
C PHE A 935 39.01 -35.79 -12.34
N ALA A 936 39.39 -37.05 -12.10
CA ALA A 936 39.17 -37.69 -10.82
C ALA A 936 40.11 -37.11 -9.76
N GLU A 937 41.40 -37.03 -10.07
CA GLU A 937 42.42 -36.49 -9.16
C GLU A 937 42.20 -34.99 -8.84
N MET A 938 41.77 -34.19 -9.83
CA MET A 938 41.43 -32.79 -9.61
C MET A 938 40.19 -32.63 -8.70
N ALA A 939 39.24 -33.58 -8.74
CA ALA A 939 38.09 -33.57 -7.85
C ALA A 939 38.49 -33.94 -6.41
N ASP A 940 39.39 -34.92 -6.25
CA ASP A 940 39.93 -35.31 -4.94
C ASP A 940 40.71 -34.17 -4.27
N ARG A 941 41.56 -33.46 -5.03
CA ARG A 941 42.22 -32.23 -4.55
C ARG A 941 41.23 -31.15 -4.14
N MET A 942 40.08 -31.06 -4.81
CA MET A 942 39.01 -30.16 -4.38
C MET A 942 38.31 -30.56 -3.12
N ASN A 943 38.04 -31.84 -2.92
CA ASN A 943 37.51 -32.33 -1.65
C ASN A 943 38.49 -32.07 -0.52
N LYS A 944 39.80 -32.27 -0.75
CA LYS A 944 40.86 -31.99 0.24
C LYS A 944 40.89 -30.53 0.70
N VAL A 945 40.81 -29.55 -0.23
CA VAL A 945 40.71 -28.12 0.16
C VAL A 945 39.36 -27.83 0.84
N TRP A 946 38.28 -28.47 0.40
CA TRP A 946 36.94 -28.29 0.98
C TRP A 946 36.90 -28.74 2.46
N GLU A 947 37.53 -29.87 2.77
CA GLU A 947 37.67 -30.40 4.12
C GLU A 947 38.64 -29.58 4.97
N ALA A 948 39.81 -29.21 4.42
CA ALA A 948 40.83 -28.45 5.14
C ALA A 948 40.38 -27.02 5.54
N GLN A 949 39.40 -26.46 4.82
CA GLN A 949 38.81 -25.14 5.13
C GLN A 949 37.52 -25.26 5.96
N GLU A 950 37.20 -26.46 6.48
CA GLU A 950 35.98 -26.74 7.26
C GLU A 950 34.68 -26.36 6.53
N LEU A 951 34.68 -26.35 5.19
CA LEU A 951 33.54 -25.89 4.38
C LEU A 951 32.45 -26.95 4.23
N THR A 952 32.70 -28.20 4.62
CA THR A 952 31.79 -29.34 4.43
C THR A 952 30.48 -29.19 5.21
N GLU A 953 30.51 -28.63 6.44
CA GLU A 953 29.30 -28.41 7.24
C GLU A 953 28.51 -27.17 6.77
N ALA A 954 29.20 -26.07 6.43
CA ALA A 954 28.58 -24.83 5.99
C ALA A 954 28.08 -24.88 4.53
N TYR A 955 28.73 -25.67 3.67
CA TYR A 955 28.42 -25.83 2.25
C TYR A 955 28.59 -27.31 1.83
N PRO A 956 27.59 -28.17 2.10
CA PRO A 956 27.69 -29.60 1.83
C PRO A 956 27.89 -29.86 0.32
N LYS A 957 29.13 -30.17 -0.05
CA LYS A 957 29.53 -30.43 -1.44
C LYS A 957 30.71 -31.38 -1.49
N THR A 958 30.51 -32.51 -2.18
CA THR A 958 31.59 -33.36 -2.68
C THR A 958 31.77 -33.10 -4.18
N TRP A 959 32.99 -32.77 -4.57
CA TRP A 959 33.42 -32.57 -5.94
C TRP A 959 33.65 -33.92 -6.60
N SER A 960 33.11 -34.09 -7.80
CA SER A 960 33.17 -35.31 -8.58
C SER A 960 33.75 -35.07 -9.97
N LYS A 961 34.15 -36.14 -10.66
CA LYS A 961 34.52 -36.11 -12.08
C LYS A 961 33.47 -35.40 -12.96
N ASN A 962 32.18 -35.55 -12.65
CA ASN A 962 31.09 -34.91 -13.39
C ASN A 962 31.03 -33.39 -13.17
N ASP A 963 31.44 -32.89 -12.00
CA ASP A 963 31.52 -31.46 -11.73
C ASP A 963 32.59 -30.80 -12.59
N LEU A 964 33.72 -31.47 -12.79
CA LEU A 964 34.82 -30.98 -13.62
C LEU A 964 34.51 -31.06 -15.13
N GLN A 965 33.81 -32.11 -15.56
CA GLN A 965 33.24 -32.17 -16.92
C GLN A 965 32.16 -31.09 -17.14
N SER A 966 31.44 -30.70 -16.10
CA SER A 966 30.49 -29.58 -16.17
C SER A 966 31.21 -28.24 -16.18
N ALA A 967 32.33 -28.13 -15.46
CA ALA A 967 33.20 -26.95 -15.48
C ALA A 967 33.84 -26.75 -16.86
N SER A 968 34.24 -27.80 -17.57
CA SER A 968 34.78 -27.68 -18.93
C SER A 968 33.78 -27.09 -19.96
N ARG A 969 32.47 -27.21 -19.69
CA ARG A 969 31.39 -26.72 -20.55
C ARG A 969 30.78 -25.39 -20.11
N GLY A 970 31.13 -24.90 -18.91
CA GLY A 970 30.60 -23.65 -18.35
C GLY A 970 31.28 -22.41 -18.95
N ASN A 971 30.67 -21.23 -18.86
CA ASN A 971 31.36 -20.00 -19.25
C ASN A 971 32.40 -19.59 -18.20
N TRP A 972 33.59 -19.23 -18.65
CA TRP A 972 34.62 -18.56 -17.85
C TRP A 972 34.40 -17.05 -17.83
N GLU A 973 34.20 -16.48 -16.63
CA GLU A 973 33.92 -15.06 -16.44
C GLU A 973 34.93 -14.49 -15.43
N PRO A 974 36.09 -13.98 -15.89
CA PRO A 974 37.10 -13.45 -14.98
C PRO A 974 36.65 -12.14 -14.32
N GLY A 975 37.16 -11.85 -13.12
CA GLY A 975 36.98 -10.59 -12.42
C GLY A 975 35.54 -10.29 -12.01
N CYS A 976 34.76 -11.33 -11.69
CA CYS A 976 33.32 -11.18 -11.39
C CYS A 976 32.98 -11.31 -9.90
N ILE A 977 33.96 -11.64 -9.04
CA ILE A 977 33.80 -11.83 -7.59
C ILE A 977 34.46 -10.66 -6.85
N MET A 978 33.77 -10.10 -5.86
CA MET A 978 34.38 -9.07 -4.99
C MET A 978 35.36 -9.74 -4.02
N PRO A 979 36.58 -9.20 -3.84
CA PRO A 979 37.51 -9.75 -2.86
C PRO A 979 36.97 -9.52 -1.44
N ASN A 980 37.05 -10.55 -0.62
CA ASN A 980 36.94 -10.46 0.84
C ASN A 980 37.97 -11.43 1.45
N ALA A 981 38.35 -11.22 2.72
CA ALA A 981 39.43 -11.97 3.35
C ALA A 981 39.23 -13.49 3.27
N THR A 982 38.02 -13.99 3.58
CA THR A 982 37.69 -15.42 3.55
C THR A 982 37.82 -16.04 2.16
N LEU A 983 37.36 -15.33 1.12
CA LEU A 983 37.45 -15.83 -0.25
C LEU A 983 38.88 -15.75 -0.80
N ASP A 984 39.65 -14.73 -0.39
CA ASP A 984 41.06 -14.59 -0.79
C ASP A 984 41.88 -15.75 -0.20
N THR A 985 41.68 -16.10 1.08
CA THR A 985 42.27 -17.28 1.73
C THR A 985 41.87 -18.59 1.04
N LEU A 986 40.61 -18.69 0.57
CA LEU A 986 40.20 -19.84 -0.23
C LEU A 986 40.96 -19.90 -1.56
N VAL A 987 41.08 -18.78 -2.29
CA VAL A 987 41.85 -18.72 -3.54
C VAL A 987 43.32 -19.06 -3.30
N GLU A 988 43.91 -18.55 -2.23
CA GLU A 988 45.28 -18.88 -1.81
C GLU A 988 45.46 -20.40 -1.64
N THR A 989 44.57 -21.03 -0.87
CA THR A 989 44.59 -22.47 -0.60
C THR A 989 44.37 -23.30 -1.88
N LEU A 990 43.42 -22.87 -2.73
CA LEU A 990 43.18 -23.48 -4.04
C LEU A 990 44.43 -23.39 -4.93
N THR A 991 45.09 -22.24 -4.96
CA THR A 991 46.28 -22.02 -5.79
C THR A 991 47.48 -22.82 -5.28
N ALA A 992 47.64 -22.98 -3.97
CA ALA A 992 48.68 -23.82 -3.38
C ALA A 992 48.49 -25.30 -3.72
N GLU A 993 47.27 -25.86 -3.54
CA GLU A 993 46.99 -27.28 -3.80
C GLU A 993 47.12 -27.66 -5.29
N PHE A 994 46.81 -26.71 -6.19
CA PHE A 994 46.90 -26.90 -7.63
C PHE A 994 48.21 -26.41 -8.28
N GLY A 995 49.13 -25.82 -7.50
CA GLY A 995 50.39 -25.27 -8.03
C GLY A 995 50.18 -24.15 -9.04
N ALA A 996 49.26 -23.22 -8.76
CA ALA A 996 49.02 -22.02 -9.56
C ALA A 996 49.59 -20.76 -8.88
N ALA A 997 49.96 -19.74 -9.66
CA ALA A 997 50.47 -18.48 -9.11
C ALA A 997 49.32 -17.67 -8.49
N HIS A 998 49.33 -17.51 -7.15
CA HIS A 998 48.26 -16.87 -6.40
C HIS A 998 47.89 -15.49 -6.97
N GLU A 999 48.84 -14.57 -7.14
CA GLU A 999 48.55 -13.21 -7.60
C GLU A 999 47.90 -13.17 -9.00
N GLN A 1000 48.30 -14.08 -9.88
CA GLN A 1000 47.72 -14.18 -11.22
C GLN A 1000 46.28 -14.73 -11.17
N VAL A 1001 46.02 -15.73 -10.32
CA VAL A 1001 44.67 -16.28 -10.17
C VAL A 1001 43.75 -15.31 -9.44
N ARG A 1002 44.29 -14.60 -8.46
CA ARG A 1002 43.59 -13.58 -7.70
C ARG A 1002 43.03 -12.49 -8.61
N THR A 1003 43.84 -11.98 -9.53
CA THR A 1003 43.42 -10.98 -10.54
C THR A 1003 42.45 -11.51 -11.59
N LEU A 1004 42.43 -12.84 -11.82
CA LEU A 1004 41.47 -13.49 -12.72
C LEU A 1004 40.13 -13.79 -12.05
N ILE A 1005 40.11 -14.07 -10.75
CA ILE A 1005 38.88 -14.43 -10.02
C ILE A 1005 38.20 -13.18 -9.46
N PHE A 1006 38.98 -12.30 -8.83
CA PHE A 1006 38.47 -11.11 -8.19
C PHE A 1006 38.48 -9.90 -9.11
N THR A 1007 37.58 -8.96 -8.84
CA THR A 1007 37.59 -7.65 -9.49
C THR A 1007 38.90 -6.94 -9.18
N GLY A 1008 39.77 -6.75 -10.19
CA GLY A 1008 40.94 -5.89 -10.07
C GLY A 1008 40.55 -4.41 -9.93
N GLU A 1009 41.41 -3.60 -9.31
CA GLU A 1009 41.37 -2.15 -9.53
C GLU A 1009 41.56 -1.91 -11.04
N VAL A 1010 40.52 -1.36 -11.67
CA VAL A 1010 40.33 -1.45 -13.13
C VAL A 1010 41.32 -0.57 -13.88
N HIS A 1011 42.32 -1.18 -14.52
CA HIS A 1011 42.90 -0.69 -15.76
C HIS A 1011 42.81 -1.77 -16.86
N GLU A 1012 41.64 -1.88 -17.50
CA GLU A 1012 41.50 -2.64 -18.76
C GLU A 1012 42.14 -1.86 -19.93
N GLU A 1013 43.11 -2.48 -20.62
CA GLU A 1013 43.62 -2.04 -21.92
C GLU A 1013 42.47 -1.88 -22.93
N THR A 1014 42.04 -0.64 -23.14
CA THR A 1014 41.02 -0.32 -24.13
C THR A 1014 41.66 -0.40 -25.53
N ASN A 1015 41.28 -1.41 -26.34
CA ASN A 1015 41.78 -1.59 -27.72
C ASN A 1015 41.60 -0.29 -28.53
N SER A 1016 42.71 0.40 -28.77
CA SER A 1016 42.77 1.77 -29.29
C SER A 1016 42.08 1.90 -30.66
N ALA A 1017 42.14 0.84 -31.47
CA ALA A 1017 41.58 0.80 -32.81
C ALA A 1017 40.05 0.63 -32.86
N LEU A 1018 39.45 0.01 -31.83
CA LEU A 1018 37.99 -0.04 -31.68
C LEU A 1018 37.47 1.22 -31.00
N LEU A 1019 38.22 1.74 -30.04
CA LEU A 1019 37.94 3.02 -29.38
C LEU A 1019 37.89 4.17 -30.40
N GLU A 1020 38.86 4.22 -31.31
CA GLU A 1020 38.88 5.17 -32.40
C GLU A 1020 37.59 5.12 -33.24
N GLN A 1021 37.11 3.93 -33.60
CA GLN A 1021 35.89 3.77 -34.40
C GLN A 1021 34.63 4.21 -33.65
N VAL A 1022 34.57 3.96 -32.33
CA VAL A 1022 33.47 4.43 -31.48
C VAL A 1022 33.48 5.95 -31.37
N VAL A 1023 34.65 6.54 -31.06
CA VAL A 1023 34.80 8.00 -30.92
C VAL A 1023 34.50 8.70 -32.24
N ARG A 1024 35.07 8.23 -33.36
CA ARG A 1024 34.77 8.77 -34.69
C ARG A 1024 33.31 8.59 -35.08
N GLY A 1025 32.69 7.44 -34.75
CA GLY A 1025 31.27 7.20 -34.99
C GLY A 1025 30.37 8.19 -34.24
N ILE A 1026 30.70 8.50 -32.99
CA ILE A 1026 29.95 9.45 -32.16
C ILE A 1026 30.15 10.90 -32.62
N ILE A 1027 31.39 11.28 -32.98
CA ILE A 1027 31.72 12.67 -33.38
C ILE A 1027 31.23 12.96 -34.80
N HIS A 1028 31.49 12.06 -35.76
CA HIS A 1028 31.30 12.30 -37.18
C HIS A 1028 30.04 11.66 -37.75
N GLY A 1029 29.62 10.51 -37.22
CA GLY A 1029 28.42 9.79 -37.67
C GLY A 1029 27.15 10.66 -37.75
N PRO A 1030 26.87 11.56 -36.76
CA PRO A 1030 25.73 12.46 -36.83
C PRO A 1030 25.82 13.52 -37.93
N ARG A 1031 27.04 14.03 -38.19
CA ARG A 1031 27.30 15.06 -39.22
C ARG A 1031 27.16 14.47 -40.63
N LEU A 1032 27.54 13.21 -40.78
CA LEU A 1032 27.43 12.44 -42.02
C LEU A 1032 26.02 11.87 -42.26
N GLY A 1033 25.05 12.11 -41.36
CA GLY A 1033 23.68 11.61 -41.50
C GLY A 1033 23.52 10.09 -41.29
N ILE A 1034 24.55 9.42 -40.75
CA ILE A 1034 24.58 7.96 -40.64
C ILE A 1034 23.70 7.49 -39.48
N GLN A 1035 22.74 6.60 -39.76
CA GLN A 1035 21.90 5.97 -38.75
C GLN A 1035 22.62 4.77 -38.11
N PRO A 1036 22.59 4.58 -36.78
CA PRO A 1036 21.72 5.26 -35.80
C PRO A 1036 22.31 6.53 -35.15
N PHE A 1037 23.56 6.91 -35.43
CA PHE A 1037 24.23 8.04 -34.77
C PHE A 1037 23.49 9.36 -34.94
N ARG A 1038 22.95 9.64 -36.13
CA ARG A 1038 22.16 10.85 -36.38
C ARG A 1038 20.95 10.93 -35.45
N LYS A 1039 20.17 9.85 -35.36
CA LYS A 1039 19.01 9.79 -34.46
C LYS A 1039 19.42 9.96 -33.00
N LEU A 1040 20.51 9.33 -32.59
CA LEU A 1040 20.99 9.41 -31.20
C LEU A 1040 21.45 10.83 -30.83
N PHE A 1041 22.10 11.51 -31.77
CA PHE A 1041 22.45 12.92 -31.64
C PHE A 1041 21.21 13.80 -31.52
N ASP A 1042 20.22 13.62 -32.41
CA ASP A 1042 18.96 14.38 -32.39
C ASP A 1042 18.18 14.16 -31.06
N THR A 1043 18.35 12.99 -30.43
CA THR A 1043 17.77 12.67 -29.11
C THR A 1043 18.66 13.01 -27.91
N ARG A 1044 19.83 13.61 -28.12
CA ARG A 1044 20.86 13.92 -27.08
C ARG A 1044 21.30 12.72 -26.25
N LEU A 1045 21.37 11.55 -26.88
CA LEU A 1045 21.84 10.30 -26.26
C LEU A 1045 23.30 9.99 -26.62
N LEU A 1046 23.95 10.81 -27.44
CA LEU A 1046 25.39 10.72 -27.69
C LEU A 1046 26.16 11.56 -26.66
N PRO A 1047 27.27 11.05 -26.12
CA PRO A 1047 28.13 11.82 -25.23
C PRO A 1047 28.82 12.97 -25.97
N ASP A 1048 29.08 14.06 -25.26
CA ASP A 1048 29.92 15.15 -25.75
C ASP A 1048 31.41 14.80 -25.59
N THR A 1049 32.30 15.73 -25.97
CA THR A 1049 33.75 15.52 -25.88
C THR A 1049 34.23 15.29 -24.45
N ARG A 1050 33.63 15.98 -23.48
CA ARG A 1050 33.94 15.80 -22.06
C ARG A 1050 33.47 14.44 -21.57
N GLY A 1051 32.28 14.00 -21.98
CA GLY A 1051 31.71 12.68 -21.71
C GLY A 1051 32.53 11.55 -22.33
N LEU A 1052 33.07 11.72 -23.54
CA LEU A 1052 33.98 10.75 -24.15
C LEU A 1052 35.33 10.66 -23.40
N LEU A 1053 35.91 11.80 -23.04
CA LEU A 1053 37.15 11.83 -22.25
C LEU A 1053 36.96 11.20 -20.86
N LEU A 1054 35.84 11.48 -20.18
CA LEU A 1054 35.49 10.86 -18.91
C LEU A 1054 35.25 9.35 -19.05
N ALA A 1055 34.53 8.93 -20.10
CA ALA A 1055 34.21 7.54 -20.37
C ALA A 1055 35.44 6.67 -20.65
N PHE A 1056 36.48 7.24 -21.25
CA PHE A 1056 37.60 6.45 -21.78
C PHE A 1056 38.97 6.82 -21.22
N ARG A 1057 39.09 7.68 -20.20
CA ARG A 1057 40.37 7.90 -19.49
C ARG A 1057 40.86 6.62 -18.79
N PRO A 1058 42.18 6.35 -18.75
CA PRO A 1058 43.29 7.13 -19.35
C PRO A 1058 43.51 6.89 -20.86
N HIS A 1059 42.79 5.96 -21.49
CA HIS A 1059 42.99 5.49 -22.86
C HIS A 1059 42.61 6.48 -23.97
N LEU A 1060 41.79 7.47 -23.65
CA LEU A 1060 41.47 8.60 -24.51
C LEU A 1060 42.00 9.89 -23.88
N THR A 1061 43.12 10.38 -24.41
CA THR A 1061 43.72 11.65 -24.00
C THR A 1061 43.17 12.81 -24.82
N GLU A 1062 43.34 14.04 -24.35
CA GLU A 1062 42.95 15.23 -25.13
C GLU A 1062 43.68 15.29 -26.48
N ARG A 1063 44.94 14.84 -26.52
CA ARG A 1063 45.74 14.71 -27.76
C ARG A 1063 45.09 13.72 -28.75
N LEU A 1064 44.66 12.55 -28.29
CA LEU A 1064 43.96 11.57 -29.15
C LEU A 1064 42.58 12.08 -29.60
N MET A 1065 41.89 12.85 -28.76
CA MET A 1065 40.62 13.48 -29.15
C MET A 1065 40.78 14.50 -30.27
N VAL A 1066 41.86 15.27 -30.27
CA VAL A 1066 42.19 16.17 -31.39
C VAL A 1066 42.44 15.35 -32.66
N LEU A 1067 43.18 14.25 -32.57
CA LEU A 1067 43.44 13.35 -33.70
C LEU A 1067 42.16 12.71 -34.27
N TYR A 1068 41.26 12.22 -33.42
CA TYR A 1068 40.02 11.58 -33.86
C TYR A 1068 38.98 12.57 -34.40
N ARG A 1069 39.11 13.86 -34.07
CA ARG A 1069 38.28 14.94 -34.63
C ARG A 1069 38.64 15.34 -36.06
N THR A 1070 39.85 15.03 -36.54
CA THR A 1070 40.29 15.40 -37.90
C THR A 1070 40.14 14.27 -38.93
N GLY A 1071 39.92 13.02 -38.49
CA GLY A 1071 39.72 11.87 -39.38
C GLY A 1071 38.27 11.66 -39.86
N THR A 1072 38.08 10.82 -40.87
CA THR A 1072 36.75 10.42 -41.40
C THR A 1072 36.23 9.15 -40.71
N PHE A 1073 34.89 9.01 -40.65
CA PHE A 1073 34.20 7.82 -40.14
C PHE A 1073 33.53 7.05 -41.27
N VAL A 1074 33.86 5.77 -41.43
CA VAL A 1074 33.30 4.88 -42.45
C VAL A 1074 32.69 3.66 -41.75
N PRO A 1075 31.37 3.40 -41.89
CA PRO A 1075 30.73 2.23 -41.30
C PRO A 1075 31.14 0.93 -42.02
N GLY A 1076 31.04 -0.21 -41.35
CA GLY A 1076 31.30 -1.53 -41.93
C GLY A 1076 32.76 -1.99 -41.99
N LEU A 1077 33.70 -1.23 -41.41
CA LEU A 1077 35.14 -1.55 -41.46
C LEU A 1077 35.59 -2.66 -40.49
N ARG A 1078 34.71 -3.21 -39.65
CA ARG A 1078 35.06 -4.24 -38.66
C ARG A 1078 34.34 -5.56 -38.91
N PRO A 1079 34.99 -6.71 -38.65
CA PRO A 1079 34.36 -8.01 -38.75
C PRO A 1079 33.31 -8.21 -37.63
N ALA A 1080 32.30 -9.06 -37.88
CA ALA A 1080 31.21 -9.31 -36.93
C ALA A 1080 31.67 -9.77 -35.53
N LYS A 1081 32.85 -10.41 -35.43
CA LYS A 1081 33.46 -10.81 -34.15
C LYS A 1081 33.76 -9.65 -33.20
N ASP A 1082 33.98 -8.44 -33.73
CA ASP A 1082 34.28 -7.25 -32.94
C ASP A 1082 33.01 -6.58 -32.39
N ARG A 1083 31.82 -7.03 -32.81
CA ARG A 1083 30.54 -6.40 -32.44
C ARG A 1083 30.34 -6.35 -30.94
N ALA A 1084 30.58 -7.45 -30.22
CA ALA A 1084 30.40 -7.48 -28.77
C ALA A 1084 31.35 -6.48 -28.06
N LYS A 1085 32.56 -6.28 -28.58
CA LYS A 1085 33.53 -5.30 -28.04
C LYS A 1085 33.12 -3.86 -28.38
N LEU A 1086 32.66 -3.62 -29.60
CA LEU A 1086 32.12 -2.31 -30.02
C LEU A 1086 30.86 -1.94 -29.24
N GLU A 1087 29.96 -2.89 -28.99
CA GLU A 1087 28.78 -2.68 -28.13
C GLU A 1087 29.23 -2.23 -26.73
N ARG A 1088 30.19 -2.94 -26.12
CA ARG A 1088 30.80 -2.56 -24.82
C ARG A 1088 31.40 -1.16 -24.82
N LEU A 1089 32.07 -0.75 -25.91
CA LEU A 1089 32.61 0.60 -26.02
C LEU A 1089 31.50 1.66 -26.18
N PHE A 1090 30.44 1.42 -26.96
CA PHE A 1090 29.29 2.33 -27.01
C PHE A 1090 28.53 2.40 -25.69
N TYR A 1091 28.44 1.29 -24.95
CA TYR A 1091 27.93 1.28 -23.58
C TYR A 1091 28.75 2.17 -22.66
N LYS A 1092 30.09 2.01 -22.69
CA LYS A 1092 31.03 2.81 -21.92
C LYS A 1092 30.94 4.30 -22.28
N ALA A 1093 30.66 4.60 -23.54
CA ALA A 1093 30.36 5.95 -24.03
C ALA A 1093 28.98 6.50 -23.60
N GLY A 1094 28.14 5.72 -22.89
CA GLY A 1094 26.86 6.17 -22.37
C GLY A 1094 25.62 5.88 -23.23
N LEU A 1095 25.73 5.04 -24.27
CA LEU A 1095 24.59 4.70 -25.12
C LEU A 1095 23.71 3.57 -24.52
N PRO A 1096 22.37 3.63 -24.64
CA PRO A 1096 21.46 2.56 -24.20
C PRO A 1096 21.66 1.23 -24.97
N PRO A 1097 21.31 0.06 -24.38
CA PRO A 1097 21.56 -1.25 -25.00
C PRO A 1097 21.08 -1.49 -26.41
N LYS A 1098 19.85 -1.07 -26.66
CA LYS A 1098 19.25 -1.23 -27.97
C LYS A 1098 19.95 -0.36 -29.03
N ASP A 1099 20.58 0.72 -28.62
CA ASP A 1099 21.17 1.73 -29.51
C ASP A 1099 22.69 1.52 -29.67
N ALA A 1100 23.39 1.15 -28.59
CA ALA A 1100 24.75 0.63 -28.64
C ALA A 1100 24.85 -0.59 -29.58
N GLY A 1101 23.88 -1.52 -29.50
CA GLY A 1101 23.77 -2.66 -30.42
C GLY A 1101 23.64 -2.27 -31.89
N LYS A 1102 22.88 -1.20 -32.19
CA LYS A 1102 22.72 -0.70 -33.57
C LYS A 1102 23.98 0.02 -34.06
N CYS A 1103 24.62 0.82 -33.20
CA CYS A 1103 25.89 1.50 -33.52
C CYS A 1103 27.00 0.49 -33.81
N ALA A 1104 27.09 -0.55 -32.98
CA ALA A 1104 28.06 -1.62 -33.17
C ALA A 1104 27.75 -2.48 -34.41
N LEU A 1105 26.47 -2.78 -34.68
CA LEU A 1105 26.06 -3.49 -35.90
C LEU A 1105 26.38 -2.71 -37.17
N LEU A 1106 26.32 -1.38 -37.12
CA LEU A 1106 26.70 -0.52 -38.24
C LEU A 1106 28.22 -0.56 -38.51
N ILE A 1107 29.04 -0.55 -37.46
CA ILE A 1107 30.50 -0.63 -37.59
C ILE A 1107 30.97 -2.05 -37.94
N ALA A 1108 30.27 -3.07 -37.43
CA ALA A 1108 30.54 -4.48 -37.64
C ALA A 1108 29.27 -5.24 -38.11
N PRO A 1109 28.89 -5.16 -39.40
CA PRO A 1109 27.67 -5.76 -39.94
C PRO A 1109 27.73 -7.30 -40.01
N THR A 1110 26.57 -7.95 -40.02
CA THR A 1110 26.47 -9.42 -40.13
C THR A 1110 26.52 -9.83 -41.61
N PRO A 1111 27.31 -10.84 -42.00
CA PRO A 1111 27.28 -11.41 -43.35
C PRO A 1111 25.86 -11.87 -43.73
N ALA A 1112 25.50 -11.72 -45.01
CA ALA A 1112 24.13 -11.92 -45.50
C ALA A 1112 23.57 -13.34 -45.28
N GLU A 1113 24.43 -14.35 -45.12
CA GLU A 1113 24.02 -15.76 -44.99
C GLU A 1113 23.49 -16.17 -43.60
N GLU A 1114 23.76 -15.40 -42.53
CA GLU A 1114 23.34 -15.76 -41.16
C GLU A 1114 21.94 -15.26 -40.74
N ARG A 1115 21.25 -14.50 -41.60
CA ARG A 1115 19.96 -13.83 -41.26
C ARG A 1115 18.74 -14.76 -41.13
N LYS A 1116 18.89 -16.08 -41.21
CA LYS A 1116 17.76 -17.05 -41.23
C LYS A 1116 17.76 -18.10 -40.10
N ARG A 1117 18.34 -17.84 -38.93
CA ARG A 1117 18.21 -18.77 -37.78
C ARG A 1117 17.64 -18.05 -36.55
N LEU A 1118 16.41 -18.39 -36.18
CA LEU A 1118 15.86 -18.13 -34.84
C LEU A 1118 16.58 -19.02 -33.80
N PRO A 1119 16.62 -18.63 -32.51
CA PRO A 1119 17.35 -19.36 -31.49
C PRO A 1119 16.78 -20.78 -31.31
N ARG A 1120 17.62 -21.82 -31.45
CA ARG A 1120 17.23 -23.22 -31.21
C ARG A 1120 17.07 -23.43 -29.71
N ASN A 1121 15.85 -23.64 -29.22
CA ASN A 1121 15.68 -24.38 -27.97
C ASN A 1121 16.10 -25.84 -28.26
N PRO A 1122 17.14 -26.39 -27.60
CA PRO A 1122 17.62 -27.75 -27.89
C PRO A 1122 16.54 -28.82 -27.64
N ALA A 1123 15.57 -28.55 -26.76
CA ALA A 1123 14.43 -29.44 -26.47
C ALA A 1123 13.25 -29.25 -27.43
N GLN A 1124 13.26 -28.25 -28.32
CA GLN A 1124 12.12 -27.92 -29.19
C GLN A 1124 11.66 -29.10 -30.05
N LYS A 1125 12.62 -29.82 -30.63
CA LYS A 1125 12.32 -31.00 -31.45
C LYS A 1125 11.64 -32.08 -30.61
N ARG A 1126 12.16 -32.34 -29.41
CA ARG A 1126 11.63 -33.35 -28.49
C ARG A 1126 10.22 -32.98 -28.01
N CYS A 1127 9.98 -31.71 -27.64
CA CYS A 1127 8.65 -31.24 -27.27
C CYS A 1127 7.64 -31.33 -28.42
N LEU A 1128 8.08 -31.02 -29.64
CA LEU A 1128 7.23 -31.14 -30.82
C LEU A 1128 6.89 -32.61 -31.13
N ASP A 1129 7.89 -33.49 -31.10
CA ASP A 1129 7.74 -34.90 -31.46
C ASP A 1129 6.79 -35.61 -30.48
N HIS A 1130 7.01 -35.43 -29.17
CA HIS A 1130 6.16 -36.05 -28.15
C HIS A 1130 4.76 -35.44 -28.07
N LEU A 1131 4.60 -34.13 -28.34
CA LEU A 1131 3.27 -33.53 -28.46
C LEU A 1131 2.49 -34.12 -29.64
N VAL A 1132 3.13 -34.35 -30.78
CA VAL A 1132 2.48 -35.00 -31.93
C VAL A 1132 2.05 -36.43 -31.61
N MET A 1133 2.87 -37.17 -30.85
CA MET A 1133 2.57 -38.54 -30.39
C MET A 1133 1.44 -38.55 -29.34
N ALA A 1134 1.42 -37.59 -28.41
CA ALA A 1134 0.35 -37.41 -27.42
C ALA A 1134 -1.00 -37.14 -28.09
N LEU A 1135 -1.02 -36.33 -29.15
CA LEU A 1135 -2.24 -36.03 -29.91
C LEU A 1135 -2.84 -37.25 -30.64
N GLN A 1136 -2.11 -38.37 -30.75
CA GLN A 1136 -2.64 -39.63 -31.27
C GLN A 1136 -3.33 -40.47 -30.19
N GLN A 1137 -3.22 -40.11 -28.91
CA GLN A 1137 -3.81 -40.88 -27.82
C GLN A 1137 -5.27 -40.46 -27.57
N PRO A 1138 -6.24 -41.40 -27.53
CA PRO A 1138 -7.66 -41.08 -27.37
C PRO A 1138 -8.02 -40.42 -26.03
N ASP A 1139 -7.28 -40.71 -24.97
CA ASP A 1139 -7.41 -40.15 -23.62
C ASP A 1139 -6.90 -38.71 -23.51
N ILE A 1140 -5.92 -38.32 -24.33
CA ILE A 1140 -5.35 -36.96 -24.36
C ILE A 1140 -6.08 -36.06 -25.38
N ASN A 1141 -6.56 -36.63 -26.49
CA ASN A 1141 -7.22 -35.90 -27.56
C ASN A 1141 -8.49 -36.61 -28.05
N ALA A 1142 -9.47 -36.72 -27.16
CA ALA A 1142 -10.73 -37.44 -27.40
C ALA A 1142 -11.52 -36.99 -28.64
N GLU A 1143 -11.47 -35.70 -28.98
CA GLU A 1143 -12.19 -35.14 -30.14
C GLU A 1143 -11.48 -35.37 -31.49
N GLY A 1144 -10.20 -35.76 -31.48
CA GLY A 1144 -9.35 -35.88 -32.67
C GLY A 1144 -9.04 -34.52 -33.35
N ILE A 1145 -7.91 -34.42 -34.06
CA ILE A 1145 -7.59 -33.25 -34.90
C ILE A 1145 -7.23 -33.73 -36.30
N LYS A 1146 -7.77 -33.08 -37.33
CA LYS A 1146 -7.46 -33.42 -38.74
C LYS A 1146 -5.95 -33.27 -39.00
N THR A 1147 -5.33 -34.27 -39.60
CA THR A 1147 -3.89 -34.29 -39.93
C THR A 1147 -3.42 -33.03 -40.69
N ALA A 1148 -4.22 -32.53 -41.64
CA ALA A 1148 -3.91 -31.33 -42.40
C ALA A 1148 -3.76 -30.09 -41.50
N GLU A 1149 -4.52 -30.02 -40.41
CA GLU A 1149 -4.51 -28.90 -39.47
C GLU A 1149 -3.29 -28.94 -38.54
N ILE A 1150 -2.93 -30.14 -38.05
CA ILE A 1150 -1.70 -30.35 -37.27
C ILE A 1150 -0.48 -29.93 -38.10
N LEU A 1151 -0.38 -30.43 -39.34
CA LEU A 1151 0.71 -30.10 -40.25
C LEU A 1151 0.76 -28.60 -40.54
N LYS A 1152 -0.38 -27.96 -40.81
CA LYS A 1152 -0.44 -26.51 -41.11
C LYS A 1152 0.02 -25.67 -39.92
N LYS A 1153 -0.50 -25.95 -38.72
CA LYS A 1153 -0.28 -25.09 -37.54
C LYS A 1153 1.06 -25.36 -36.84
N LEU A 1154 1.56 -26.60 -36.89
CA LEU A 1154 2.84 -26.95 -36.27
C LEU A 1154 4.05 -26.79 -37.21
N LYS A 1155 3.86 -26.53 -38.51
CA LYS A 1155 4.95 -26.24 -39.47
C LYS A 1155 5.90 -25.14 -38.97
N ARG A 1156 5.36 -24.09 -38.35
CA ARG A 1156 6.15 -22.97 -37.80
C ARG A 1156 7.06 -23.35 -36.62
N TYR A 1157 6.82 -24.50 -36.00
CA TYR A 1157 7.64 -25.05 -34.91
C TYR A 1157 8.64 -26.10 -35.40
N GLY A 1158 8.67 -26.40 -36.71
CA GLY A 1158 9.60 -27.32 -37.34
C GLY A 1158 9.00 -28.65 -37.80
N LEU A 1159 7.67 -28.84 -37.72
CA LEU A 1159 7.04 -30.10 -38.12
C LEU A 1159 7.00 -30.26 -39.64
N SER A 1160 7.63 -31.31 -40.16
CA SER A 1160 7.54 -31.69 -41.58
C SER A 1160 6.50 -32.80 -41.82
N ARG A 1161 6.05 -32.96 -43.06
CA ARG A 1161 5.09 -34.02 -43.45
C ARG A 1161 5.65 -35.41 -43.17
N ASN A 1162 6.92 -35.66 -43.53
CA ASN A 1162 7.59 -36.93 -43.30
C ASN A 1162 7.75 -37.23 -41.80
N GLN A 1163 8.11 -36.21 -41.01
CA GLN A 1163 8.24 -36.34 -39.56
C GLN A 1163 6.91 -36.66 -38.89
N TYR A 1164 5.81 -36.02 -39.28
CA TYR A 1164 4.49 -36.33 -38.74
C TYR A 1164 4.08 -37.78 -38.99
N TYR A 1165 4.23 -38.28 -40.23
CA TYR A 1165 3.85 -39.67 -40.53
C TYR A 1165 4.77 -40.70 -39.87
N ALA A 1166 6.06 -40.37 -39.66
CA ALA A 1166 6.94 -41.20 -38.85
C ALA A 1166 6.49 -41.27 -37.38
N LEU A 1167 6.09 -40.14 -36.79
CA LEU A 1167 5.66 -40.07 -35.39
C LEU A 1167 4.27 -40.66 -35.15
N LYS A 1168 3.40 -40.67 -36.17
CA LYS A 1168 2.02 -41.19 -36.07
C LYS A 1168 1.97 -42.65 -35.61
N HIS A 1169 3.00 -43.43 -35.92
CA HIS A 1169 3.10 -44.85 -35.59
C HIS A 1169 4.06 -45.14 -34.43
N ASN A 1170 4.70 -44.11 -33.85
CA ASN A 1170 5.61 -44.29 -32.73
C ASN A 1170 4.84 -44.48 -31.41
N LYS A 1171 5.37 -45.31 -30.52
CA LYS A 1171 4.81 -45.55 -29.18
C LYS A 1171 4.91 -44.28 -28.33
N PHE A 1172 3.77 -43.74 -27.89
CA PHE A 1172 3.73 -42.62 -26.96
C PHE A 1172 4.32 -43.02 -25.59
N THR A 1173 5.16 -42.15 -25.03
CA THR A 1173 5.75 -42.31 -23.70
C THR A 1173 5.36 -41.08 -22.87
N PRO A 1174 4.55 -41.22 -21.80
CA PRO A 1174 4.18 -40.10 -20.95
C PRO A 1174 5.38 -39.62 -20.11
N HIS A 1175 5.29 -38.41 -19.55
CA HIS A 1175 6.27 -37.84 -18.60
C HIS A 1175 7.73 -37.81 -19.08
N CYS A 1176 7.94 -37.67 -20.40
CA CYS A 1176 9.25 -37.81 -21.03
C CYS A 1176 9.96 -36.47 -21.30
N ILE A 1177 9.34 -35.35 -20.91
CA ILE A 1177 9.86 -33.99 -21.06
C ILE A 1177 10.13 -33.40 -19.68
N ASN A 1178 11.38 -32.99 -19.43
CA ASN A 1178 11.75 -32.34 -18.17
C ASN A 1178 10.90 -31.09 -17.91
N ASP A 1179 10.46 -30.94 -16.67
CA ASP A 1179 9.71 -29.77 -16.23
C ASP A 1179 10.58 -28.52 -16.17
N THR A 1180 10.55 -27.74 -17.25
CA THR A 1180 11.17 -26.41 -17.28
C THR A 1180 10.16 -25.38 -17.75
N PRO A 1181 10.25 -24.12 -17.27
CA PRO A 1181 9.37 -23.04 -17.73
C PRO A 1181 9.39 -22.86 -19.25
N ALA A 1182 10.53 -23.12 -19.90
CA ALA A 1182 10.67 -23.03 -21.35
C ALA A 1182 9.89 -24.14 -22.08
N ASN A 1183 9.90 -25.38 -21.55
CA ASN A 1183 9.15 -26.51 -22.12
C ASN A 1183 7.64 -26.34 -21.90
N ARG A 1184 7.21 -25.95 -20.69
CA ARG A 1184 5.80 -25.61 -20.37
C ARG A 1184 5.26 -24.57 -21.33
N GLN A 1185 5.94 -23.42 -21.46
CA GLN A 1185 5.52 -22.36 -22.38
C GLN A 1185 5.50 -22.79 -23.86
N LEU A 1186 6.42 -23.67 -24.27
CA LEU A 1186 6.45 -24.15 -25.66
C LEU A 1186 5.28 -25.10 -25.94
N ILE A 1187 5.00 -26.04 -25.04
CA ILE A 1187 3.85 -26.97 -25.12
C ILE A 1187 2.55 -26.18 -25.08
N GLU A 1188 2.41 -25.22 -24.16
CA GLU A 1188 1.24 -24.33 -24.11
C GLU A 1188 1.01 -23.56 -25.41
N LYS A 1189 2.09 -23.04 -26.03
CA LYS A 1189 2.00 -22.33 -27.31
C LYS A 1189 1.57 -23.25 -28.45
N MET A 1190 2.02 -24.50 -28.46
CA MET A 1190 1.62 -25.50 -29.46
C MET A 1190 0.17 -25.96 -29.23
N ALA A 1191 -0.24 -26.21 -27.99
CA ALA A 1191 -1.62 -26.54 -27.61
C ALA A 1191 -2.60 -25.41 -27.98
N LYS A 1192 -2.28 -24.16 -27.62
CA LYS A 1192 -3.07 -22.97 -28.01
C LYS A 1192 -3.13 -22.79 -29.52
N ALA A 1193 -2.04 -23.06 -30.25
CA ALA A 1193 -2.06 -23.00 -31.70
C ALA A 1193 -3.06 -24.00 -32.29
N LEU A 1194 -3.21 -25.16 -31.66
CA LEU A 1194 -4.17 -26.19 -32.04
C LEU A 1194 -5.58 -25.99 -31.46
N TYR A 1195 -5.82 -24.91 -30.71
CA TYR A 1195 -7.07 -24.65 -29.98
C TYR A 1195 -7.44 -25.76 -28.98
N LYS A 1196 -6.44 -26.31 -28.29
CA LYS A 1196 -6.63 -27.31 -27.22
C LYS A 1196 -6.24 -26.78 -25.85
N ASP A 1197 -6.87 -27.31 -24.81
CA ASP A 1197 -6.47 -27.06 -23.42
C ASP A 1197 -5.04 -27.57 -23.23
N PRO A 1198 -4.10 -26.73 -22.78
CA PRO A 1198 -2.75 -27.17 -22.50
C PRO A 1198 -2.66 -28.12 -21.30
N VAL A 1199 -3.63 -28.15 -20.37
CA VAL A 1199 -3.51 -28.91 -19.11
C VAL A 1199 -3.31 -30.42 -19.34
N PRO A 1200 -4.14 -31.13 -20.11
CA PRO A 1200 -3.95 -32.57 -20.34
C PRO A 1200 -2.66 -32.91 -21.10
N LEU A 1201 -2.23 -32.01 -22.00
CA LEU A 1201 -0.97 -32.16 -22.74
C LEU A 1201 0.25 -31.92 -21.85
N LEU A 1202 0.16 -31.00 -20.90
CA LEU A 1202 1.23 -30.74 -19.93
C LEU A 1202 1.33 -31.91 -18.95
N GLU A 1203 0.21 -32.39 -18.41
CA GLU A 1203 0.16 -33.56 -17.52
C GLU A 1203 0.72 -34.81 -18.20
N ALA A 1204 0.37 -35.06 -19.47
CA ALA A 1204 0.85 -36.25 -20.16
C ALA A 1204 2.33 -36.17 -20.57
N LEU A 1205 2.87 -34.97 -20.82
CA LEU A 1205 4.20 -34.81 -21.40
C LEU A 1205 5.29 -34.50 -20.38
N ILE A 1206 4.95 -33.74 -19.33
CA ILE A 1206 5.93 -33.22 -18.38
C ILE A 1206 6.14 -34.20 -17.24
N ASP A 1207 7.40 -34.40 -16.89
CA ASP A 1207 7.80 -35.17 -15.70
C ASP A 1207 7.44 -34.39 -14.42
N GLY A 1208 6.73 -35.03 -13.50
CA GLY A 1208 6.08 -34.41 -12.34
C GLY A 1208 7.02 -34.04 -11.19
#